data_AF-A0A7N2N0R2-F1
#
_entry.id   AF-A0A7N2N0R2-F1
#
_cell.length_a   1.000
_cell.length_b   1.000
_cell.length_c   1.000
_cell.angle_alpha   90.00
_cell.angle_beta   90.00
_cell.angle_gamma   90.00
#
_symmetry.space_group_name_H-M   'P 1'
#
loop_
_entity.id
_entity.type
_entity.pdbx_description
1 polymer ?
#
loop_
_entity_poly.entity_id
_entity_poly.type
_entity_poly.pdbx_seq_one_letter_code
_entity_poly.pdbx_strand_id
1 'polypeptide(L)'
;MDNIALHLGYQTSRETFSVLWEQENVFVRFDSKMRNLYFYFSDLSEEYKLELSYENIWKIELHHPRGQAKRFLLIQLLGAPRIYVQDHTRHWVREVDFTPSCCIGQSSALCLELPQEGQLPKFHGDFVSYKENEGPFVLKQGIALSCSSGLVPTLNPSEGFDLPYKILFKINSLIQHGYLPGQAIDEKFYRLVDPKRITIEYIESALDKLSHLKECCYEPVRWLKEQYRKYATSRRLLKTVAISLNDGLVYVNRVQVTPSKVYFCGPEVNLSNRVLRNYPEDIDNFLRVSFVDEDLDKLHATVLSSCASSANGERQTGIYDRILSILRNGIVIGGKKFEFLAYSNSQLRENSVWMFASRTGLTAADIREWMGDFREIRNVAKYSARLGQSFSSSRETVSVSRHEVENIPDVEIERKGISYCFSDGIGKISAELAREVAAKCGLENYVPSAFQIRYGGYKGVVAVDPTSSKKLSLRKSMCKYKSENIKLDVLEWSRYQPCFLNRQIITLLSTLGVMDLVFEKKQKEAIEQLDALLTDPLRSQEALELIFPGEKTKVLKEMLFCGYQADTEPFLSMMLRTLRASKLLELRLKSRIFIPNGRCMMGCLDETRTLEYGEVFVQISRSSRQLSNDFSHMFRPSSSIPNNLIFEGEVVVAKNPCLHPGDVRVLKAVDVPALHHLADCVVFPQKGKRPHPNECSGSDLDGDLYFVCWDPDLIPPRQIQPMEYIGAKTKPLDHDVTIEEVQEYFVDYILNDRLGIIDNAHIVFADNEPRRAMSPKCIKLANLHSIAVDFPKSGIVAEIPHYLRVKVYPDFMEKPDKRTYKSERVIGKLFREVKDLASHTSPVTPFTSEVAMRCYDPDMEVDGFEDYISDAFYCKREYDHKLGSLMDYYGIETEAEILSGNILTISKSFDKRRDLEQINFSVMALRKEARSWFLKGSDSDSETDIVKAKASAWYHVTYHHSYWGCCNEGMDRAHFLSFPWCVFDKLIQIKKDQLRNRIA
;
A
#
# COMPACT_ATOMS: atom_id res chain seq x y z
N MET A 1 26.99 -26.66 -11.92
CA MET A 1 26.74 -27.41 -13.16
C MET A 1 27.46 -26.63 -14.23
N ASP A 2 28.29 -27.31 -14.99
CA ASP A 2 29.36 -26.66 -15.73
C ASP A 2 29.18 -27.03 -17.20
N ASN A 3 29.57 -26.14 -18.11
CA ASN A 3 29.44 -26.32 -19.56
C ASN A 3 27.99 -26.56 -20.04
N ILE A 4 27.03 -25.78 -19.52
CA ILE A 4 25.63 -25.80 -19.96
C ILE A 4 25.42 -24.78 -21.09
N ALA A 5 24.58 -25.09 -22.06
CA ALA A 5 24.05 -24.08 -22.98
C ALA A 5 22.75 -23.48 -22.41
N LEU A 6 22.74 -22.15 -22.28
CA LEU A 6 21.60 -21.36 -21.84
C LEU A 6 20.90 -20.76 -23.06
N HIS A 7 19.61 -21.02 -23.18
CA HIS A 7 18.75 -20.49 -24.22
C HIS A 7 17.72 -19.54 -23.60
N LEU A 8 17.69 -18.30 -24.04
CA LEU A 8 16.70 -17.29 -23.67
C LEU A 8 15.59 -17.26 -24.71
N GLY A 9 14.33 -17.22 -24.27
CA GLY A 9 13.23 -17.04 -25.19
C GLY A 9 11.87 -17.34 -24.58
N TYR A 10 11.01 -17.99 -25.35
CA TYR A 10 9.64 -18.28 -24.94
C TYR A 10 9.11 -19.56 -25.55
N GLN A 11 8.21 -20.20 -24.83
CA GLN A 11 7.54 -21.42 -25.27
C GLN A 11 6.39 -21.07 -26.22
N THR A 12 6.32 -21.72 -27.38
CA THR A 12 5.25 -21.49 -28.40
C THR A 12 4.23 -22.62 -28.44
N SER A 13 4.61 -23.80 -27.96
CA SER A 13 3.74 -24.95 -27.71
C SER A 13 4.31 -25.81 -26.59
N ARG A 14 3.56 -26.81 -26.11
CA ARG A 14 4.08 -27.75 -25.10
C ARG A 14 5.36 -28.48 -25.52
N GLU A 15 5.65 -28.54 -26.82
CA GLU A 15 6.75 -29.31 -27.42
C GLU A 15 7.79 -28.42 -28.11
N THR A 16 7.61 -27.10 -28.12
CA THR A 16 8.48 -26.20 -28.89
C THR A 16 8.86 -24.95 -28.09
N PHE A 17 10.16 -24.69 -28.04
CA PHE A 17 10.74 -23.49 -27.45
C PHE A 17 11.41 -22.65 -28.53
N SER A 18 11.10 -21.35 -28.54
CA SER A 18 11.67 -20.40 -29.48
C SER A 18 12.85 -19.70 -28.82
N VAL A 19 14.06 -19.86 -29.37
CA VAL A 19 15.31 -19.30 -28.87
C VAL A 19 15.54 -17.93 -29.50
N LEU A 20 15.65 -16.90 -28.66
CA LEU A 20 16.00 -15.52 -29.06
C LEU A 20 17.50 -15.28 -28.98
N TRP A 21 18.14 -15.85 -27.96
CA TRP A 21 19.57 -15.74 -27.73
C TRP A 21 20.08 -17.01 -27.06
N GLU A 22 21.30 -17.40 -27.37
CA GLU A 22 21.95 -18.60 -26.85
C GLU A 22 23.36 -18.27 -26.35
N GLN A 23 23.79 -18.99 -25.32
CA GLN A 23 25.14 -18.91 -24.78
C GLN A 23 25.63 -20.26 -24.33
N GLU A 24 26.80 -20.64 -24.83
CA GLU A 24 27.51 -21.84 -24.40
C GLU A 24 28.41 -21.56 -23.19
N ASN A 25 28.86 -22.64 -22.54
CA ASN A 25 29.81 -22.60 -21.42
C ASN A 25 29.30 -21.82 -20.18
N VAL A 26 28.01 -21.93 -19.89
CA VAL A 26 27.40 -21.32 -18.70
C VAL A 26 27.61 -22.19 -17.47
N PHE A 27 28.11 -21.57 -16.39
CA PHE A 27 28.19 -22.16 -15.07
C PHE A 27 26.94 -21.82 -14.25
N VAL A 28 26.17 -22.85 -13.88
CA VAL A 28 24.94 -22.70 -13.10
C VAL A 28 25.17 -23.16 -11.66
N ARG A 29 24.93 -22.25 -10.72
CA ARG A 29 25.00 -22.51 -9.27
C ARG A 29 23.63 -22.36 -8.62
N PHE A 30 23.25 -23.39 -7.87
CA PHE A 30 22.03 -23.44 -7.09
C PHE A 30 22.37 -23.11 -5.64
N ASP A 31 21.81 -22.04 -5.09
CA ASP A 31 21.90 -21.74 -3.67
C ASP A 31 20.58 -22.08 -2.98
N SER A 32 20.53 -23.25 -2.34
CA SER A 32 19.33 -23.72 -1.64
C SER A 32 19.01 -22.92 -0.37
N LYS A 33 20.00 -22.23 0.22
CA LYS A 33 19.78 -21.39 1.41
C LYS A 33 19.16 -20.05 1.02
N MET A 34 19.71 -19.44 -0.03
CA MET A 34 19.25 -18.15 -0.55
C MET A 34 18.07 -18.29 -1.51
N ARG A 35 17.75 -19.51 -1.95
CA ARG A 35 16.70 -19.82 -2.93
C ARG A 35 16.88 -19.04 -4.25
N ASN A 36 18.12 -18.99 -4.72
CA ASN A 36 18.49 -18.29 -5.96
C ASN A 36 19.24 -19.24 -6.92
N LEU A 37 19.00 -19.03 -8.21
CA LEU A 37 19.76 -19.58 -9.31
C LEU A 37 20.73 -18.52 -9.83
N TYR A 38 22.00 -18.88 -9.92
CA TYR A 38 23.03 -18.01 -10.47
C TYR A 38 23.61 -18.62 -11.74
N PHE A 39 23.70 -17.81 -12.79
CA PHE A 39 24.31 -18.16 -14.07
C PHE A 39 25.53 -17.27 -14.27
N TYR A 40 26.68 -17.86 -14.53
CA TYR A 40 27.94 -17.15 -14.78
C TYR A 40 28.48 -17.56 -16.14
N PHE A 41 28.89 -16.58 -16.94
CA PHE A 41 29.47 -16.81 -18.26
C PHE A 41 30.23 -15.56 -18.74
N SER A 42 31.13 -15.75 -19.69
CA SER A 42 31.82 -14.67 -20.39
C SER A 42 31.21 -14.47 -21.77
N ASP A 43 30.91 -13.24 -22.15
CA ASP A 43 30.47 -12.87 -23.49
C ASP A 43 31.21 -11.60 -23.94
N LEU A 44 31.69 -11.58 -25.19
CA LEU A 44 32.45 -10.46 -25.78
C LEU A 44 33.63 -9.91 -24.93
N SER A 45 34.28 -10.75 -24.10
CA SER A 45 35.36 -10.42 -23.15
C SER A 45 34.93 -9.75 -21.84
N GLU A 46 33.63 -9.68 -21.56
CA GLU A 46 33.06 -9.25 -20.29
C GLU A 46 32.50 -10.45 -19.52
N GLU A 47 32.54 -10.39 -18.19
CA GLU A 47 31.98 -11.44 -17.34
C GLU A 47 30.59 -11.04 -16.87
N TYR A 48 29.62 -11.94 -17.05
CA TYR A 48 28.22 -11.73 -16.69
C TYR A 48 27.77 -12.66 -15.57
N LYS A 49 26.83 -12.15 -14.77
CA LYS A 49 26.11 -12.91 -13.76
C LYS A 49 24.61 -12.63 -13.85
N LEU A 50 23.82 -13.66 -14.05
CA LEU A 50 22.37 -13.61 -13.92
C LEU A 50 21.95 -14.20 -12.57
N GLU A 51 21.08 -13.51 -11.86
CA GLU A 51 20.50 -13.96 -10.59
C GLU A 51 18.98 -14.08 -10.74
N LEU A 52 18.46 -15.30 -10.62
CA LEU A 52 17.03 -15.58 -10.67
C LEU A 52 16.55 -16.11 -9.33
N SER A 53 15.69 -15.34 -8.65
CA SER A 53 14.99 -15.80 -7.45
C SER A 53 14.00 -16.91 -7.80
N TYR A 54 13.86 -17.90 -6.92
CA TYR A 54 12.83 -18.93 -7.04
C TYR A 54 11.40 -18.35 -7.08
N GLU A 55 11.21 -17.15 -6.55
CA GLU A 55 9.89 -16.50 -6.53
C GLU A 55 9.52 -15.92 -7.89
N ASN A 56 10.51 -15.70 -8.77
CA ASN A 56 10.30 -15.29 -10.15
C ASN A 56 10.16 -16.52 -11.08
N ILE A 57 10.09 -17.73 -10.54
CA ILE A 57 9.90 -18.96 -11.30
C ILE A 57 8.46 -19.41 -11.15
N TRP A 58 7.75 -19.48 -12.26
CA TRP A 58 6.39 -20.01 -12.30
C TRP A 58 6.39 -21.54 -12.17
N LYS A 59 7.21 -22.19 -12.99
CA LYS A 59 7.24 -23.65 -13.14
C LYS A 59 8.57 -24.10 -13.72
N ILE A 60 8.98 -25.29 -13.33
CA ILE A 60 10.14 -25.98 -13.91
C ILE A 60 9.66 -27.27 -14.58
N GLU A 61 10.05 -27.47 -15.83
CA GLU A 61 9.78 -28.70 -16.57
C GLU A 61 11.09 -29.33 -17.03
N LEU A 62 11.27 -30.61 -16.72
CA LEU A 62 12.37 -31.40 -17.26
C LEU A 62 11.86 -32.25 -18.42
N HIS A 63 12.40 -31.99 -19.62
CA HIS A 63 12.08 -32.71 -20.84
C HIS A 63 13.17 -33.75 -21.15
N HIS A 64 12.72 -34.99 -21.41
CA HIS A 64 13.53 -36.14 -21.82
C HIS A 64 13.07 -36.63 -23.20
N PRO A 65 13.43 -35.94 -24.30
CA PRO A 65 12.95 -36.32 -25.62
C PRO A 65 13.50 -37.69 -26.03
N ARG A 66 12.59 -38.62 -26.36
CA ARG A 66 12.96 -39.98 -26.77
C ARG A 66 13.87 -39.94 -28.00
N GLY A 67 15.05 -40.54 -27.90
CA GLY A 67 16.01 -40.65 -29.01
C GLY A 67 16.97 -39.46 -29.16
N GLN A 68 16.95 -38.48 -28.27
CA GLN A 68 17.96 -37.42 -28.22
C GLN A 68 18.96 -37.66 -27.08
N ALA A 69 20.23 -37.30 -27.31
CA ALA A 69 21.30 -37.46 -26.32
C ALA A 69 21.29 -36.39 -25.21
N LYS A 70 20.42 -35.39 -25.31
CA LYS A 70 20.40 -34.21 -24.45
C LYS A 70 19.06 -34.08 -23.73
N ARG A 71 19.10 -33.50 -22.53
CA ARG A 71 17.93 -33.21 -21.69
C ARG A 71 17.72 -31.70 -21.64
N PHE A 72 16.47 -31.26 -21.54
CA PHE A 72 16.16 -29.83 -21.49
C PHE A 72 15.47 -29.48 -20.17
N LEU A 73 16.02 -28.54 -19.42
CA LEU A 73 15.38 -27.98 -18.24
C LEU A 73 14.77 -26.63 -18.62
N LEU A 74 13.45 -26.59 -18.72
CA LEU A 74 12.69 -25.39 -19.02
C LEU A 74 12.24 -24.72 -17.72
N ILE A 75 12.61 -23.47 -17.54
CA ILE A 75 12.25 -22.63 -16.39
C ILE A 75 11.33 -21.53 -16.91
N GLN A 76 10.03 -21.63 -16.61
CA GLN A 76 9.06 -20.59 -16.96
C GLN A 76 9.12 -19.46 -15.94
N LEU A 77 9.14 -18.22 -16.42
CA LEU A 77 9.42 -17.03 -15.62
C LEU A 77 8.15 -16.21 -15.32
N LEU A 78 8.03 -15.75 -14.08
CA LEU A 78 7.17 -14.62 -13.67
C LEU A 78 7.94 -13.29 -13.79
N GLY A 79 9.20 -13.30 -13.34
CA GLY A 79 10.14 -12.17 -13.33
C GLY A 79 11.36 -12.40 -14.22
N ALA A 80 11.97 -11.34 -14.74
CA ALA A 80 13.26 -11.47 -15.43
C ALA A 80 14.39 -11.71 -14.40
N PRO A 81 15.52 -12.33 -14.80
CA PRO A 81 16.68 -12.43 -13.93
C PRO A 81 17.32 -11.05 -13.72
N ARG A 82 17.89 -10.80 -12.54
CA ARG A 82 18.75 -9.63 -12.31
C ARG A 82 20.06 -9.81 -13.05
N ILE A 83 20.43 -8.83 -13.85
CA ILE A 83 21.63 -8.85 -14.67
C ILE A 83 22.75 -8.07 -13.98
N TYR A 84 23.95 -8.65 -13.99
CA TYR A 84 25.17 -8.00 -13.54
C TYR A 84 26.30 -8.21 -14.56
N VAL A 85 27.11 -7.18 -14.75
CA VAL A 85 28.37 -7.21 -15.48
C VAL A 85 29.53 -6.95 -14.51
N GLN A 86 30.66 -7.61 -14.72
CA GLN A 86 31.84 -7.40 -13.89
C GLN A 86 32.66 -6.23 -14.42
N ASP A 87 32.88 -5.21 -13.58
CA ASP A 87 33.72 -4.07 -13.96
C ASP A 87 35.23 -4.40 -13.94
N HIS A 88 36.05 -3.46 -14.41
CA HIS A 88 37.52 -3.58 -14.42
C HIS A 88 38.15 -3.79 -13.02
N THR A 89 37.42 -3.43 -11.96
CA THR A 89 37.84 -3.62 -10.55
C THR A 89 37.33 -4.94 -9.96
N ARG A 90 36.76 -5.82 -10.81
CA ARG A 90 36.18 -7.13 -10.48
C ARG A 90 34.93 -7.05 -9.60
N HIS A 91 34.25 -5.91 -9.53
CA HIS A 91 32.98 -5.77 -8.83
C HIS A 91 31.80 -5.99 -9.79
N TRP A 92 30.72 -6.60 -9.28
CA TRP A 92 29.49 -6.80 -10.05
C TRP A 92 28.64 -5.53 -10.03
N VAL A 93 28.37 -4.97 -11.20
CA VAL A 93 27.51 -3.80 -11.43
C VAL A 93 26.21 -4.25 -12.07
N ARG A 94 25.07 -3.71 -11.60
CA ARG A 94 23.74 -4.04 -12.14
C ARG A 94 23.53 -3.41 -13.50
N GLU A 95 22.89 -4.13 -14.42
CA GLU A 95 22.68 -3.66 -15.80
C GLU A 95 21.28 -3.99 -16.34
N VAL A 96 20.91 -3.38 -17.48
CA VAL A 96 19.57 -3.48 -18.11
C VAL A 96 19.42 -4.71 -19.00
N ASP A 97 20.26 -4.82 -20.02
CA ASP A 97 20.30 -5.94 -20.96
C ASP A 97 21.58 -5.82 -21.80
N PHE A 98 22.28 -6.92 -22.02
CA PHE A 98 23.47 -6.99 -22.88
C PHE A 98 23.17 -7.65 -24.23
N THR A 99 21.99 -8.27 -24.37
CA THR A 99 21.60 -9.02 -25.56
C THR A 99 21.07 -8.09 -26.66
N PRO A 100 21.25 -8.45 -27.95
CA PRO A 100 20.65 -7.71 -29.06
C PRO A 100 19.14 -7.57 -28.89
N SER A 101 18.59 -6.39 -29.20
CA SER A 101 17.14 -6.13 -29.13
C SER A 101 16.48 -6.43 -27.77
N CYS A 102 17.26 -6.47 -26.67
CA CYS A 102 16.76 -6.76 -25.33
C CYS A 102 16.03 -8.11 -25.20
N CYS A 103 16.66 -9.20 -25.66
CA CYS A 103 16.10 -10.55 -25.63
C CYS A 103 15.75 -11.03 -24.21
N ILE A 104 16.48 -10.60 -23.17
CA ILE A 104 16.18 -11.01 -21.79
C ILE A 104 14.81 -10.47 -21.36
N GLY A 105 14.57 -9.18 -21.59
CA GLY A 105 13.28 -8.57 -21.26
C GLY A 105 12.10 -9.16 -22.05
N GLN A 106 12.37 -9.70 -23.24
CA GLN A 106 11.36 -10.36 -24.08
C GLN A 106 11.12 -11.83 -23.76
N SER A 107 12.00 -12.44 -22.97
CA SER A 107 11.93 -13.86 -22.64
C SER A 107 10.87 -14.12 -21.56
N SER A 108 10.03 -15.12 -21.79
CA SER A 108 9.10 -15.65 -20.77
C SER A 108 9.59 -16.94 -20.13
N ALA A 109 10.69 -17.50 -20.65
CA ALA A 109 11.28 -18.72 -20.12
C ALA A 109 12.79 -18.81 -20.43
N LEU A 110 13.51 -19.57 -19.61
CA LEU A 110 14.90 -19.98 -19.82
C LEU A 110 14.91 -21.48 -20.12
N CYS A 111 15.70 -21.92 -21.09
CA CYS A 111 15.89 -23.34 -21.37
C CYS A 111 17.37 -23.70 -21.23
N LEU A 112 17.67 -24.67 -20.36
CA LEU A 112 19.03 -25.19 -20.18
C LEU A 112 19.15 -26.51 -20.90
N GLU A 113 20.18 -26.61 -21.73
CA GLU A 113 20.54 -27.85 -22.42
C GLU A 113 21.58 -28.60 -21.59
N LEU A 114 21.19 -29.77 -21.11
CA LEU A 114 21.94 -30.57 -20.15
C LEU A 114 22.51 -31.83 -20.79
N PRO A 115 23.74 -32.25 -20.39
CA PRO A 115 24.28 -33.54 -20.78
C PRO A 115 23.46 -34.71 -20.18
N GLN A 116 23.51 -35.88 -20.83
CA GLN A 116 22.75 -37.06 -20.42
C GLN A 116 23.15 -37.55 -19.01
N GLU A 117 24.43 -37.46 -18.69
CA GLU A 117 25.01 -37.85 -17.41
C GLU A 117 25.26 -36.61 -16.53
N GLY A 118 24.54 -36.52 -15.41
CA GLY A 118 24.66 -35.44 -14.44
C GLY A 118 23.53 -35.46 -13.40
N GLN A 119 23.88 -35.35 -12.12
CA GLN A 119 22.89 -35.19 -11.06
C GLN A 119 22.26 -33.79 -11.15
N LEU A 120 20.94 -33.73 -11.33
CA LEU A 120 20.20 -32.51 -11.09
C LEU A 120 20.07 -32.25 -9.58
N PRO A 121 20.09 -30.99 -9.14
CA PRO A 121 19.61 -30.60 -7.83
C PRO A 121 18.20 -31.15 -7.63
N LYS A 122 17.93 -31.64 -6.43
CA LYS A 122 16.56 -31.99 -6.04
C LYS A 122 15.75 -30.70 -5.99
N PHE A 123 14.89 -30.48 -6.98
CA PHE A 123 13.93 -29.36 -7.01
C PHE A 123 12.70 -29.61 -6.11
N HIS A 124 12.77 -30.56 -5.17
CA HIS A 124 11.65 -30.93 -4.30
C HIS A 124 11.44 -29.91 -3.18
N GLY A 125 10.26 -29.28 -3.16
CA GLY A 125 9.80 -28.35 -2.13
C GLY A 125 8.41 -27.78 -2.44
N ASP A 126 7.75 -27.20 -1.43
CA ASP A 126 6.29 -26.94 -1.39
C ASP A 126 5.76 -25.79 -2.28
N PHE A 127 6.56 -25.15 -3.17
CA PHE A 127 6.14 -23.89 -3.82
C PHE A 127 6.34 -23.78 -5.35
N VAL A 128 7.23 -24.54 -5.99
CA VAL A 128 7.45 -24.47 -7.46
C VAL A 128 6.98 -25.77 -8.10
N SER A 129 6.06 -25.68 -9.07
CA SER A 129 5.59 -26.84 -9.80
C SER A 129 6.74 -27.43 -10.62
N TYR A 130 7.15 -28.66 -10.28
CA TYR A 130 8.11 -29.44 -11.04
C TYR A 130 7.36 -30.55 -11.80
N LYS A 131 7.56 -30.64 -13.12
CA LYS A 131 7.00 -31.72 -13.95
C LYS A 131 8.08 -32.34 -14.83
N GLU A 132 7.98 -33.64 -15.05
CA GLU A 132 8.83 -34.35 -16.00
C GLU A 132 8.01 -34.79 -17.21
N ASN A 133 8.54 -34.56 -18.41
CA ASN A 133 7.89 -34.88 -19.67
C ASN A 133 8.84 -35.73 -20.53
N GLU A 134 8.35 -36.85 -21.07
CA GLU A 134 9.09 -37.68 -22.04
C GLU A 134 8.68 -37.42 -23.50
N GLY A 135 7.88 -36.38 -23.74
CA GLY A 135 7.41 -35.99 -25.07
C GLY A 135 8.52 -35.40 -25.94
N PRO A 136 8.25 -35.19 -27.24
CA PRO A 136 9.18 -34.48 -28.10
C PRO A 136 9.33 -33.03 -27.63
N PHE A 137 10.57 -32.51 -27.64
CA PHE A 137 10.87 -31.12 -27.33
C PHE A 137 11.89 -30.60 -28.34
N VAL A 138 11.59 -29.46 -28.97
CA VAL A 138 12.40 -28.91 -30.06
C VAL A 138 12.69 -27.43 -29.82
N LEU A 139 13.98 -27.06 -29.93
CA LEU A 139 14.43 -25.68 -29.99
C LEU A 139 14.31 -25.17 -31.43
N LYS A 140 13.72 -23.98 -31.62
CA LYS A 140 13.64 -23.30 -32.92
C LYS A 140 14.14 -21.87 -32.80
N GLN A 141 14.79 -21.35 -33.84
CA GLN A 141 15.18 -19.94 -33.87
C GLN A 141 13.92 -19.05 -33.83
N GLY A 142 13.89 -18.14 -32.87
CA GLY A 142 12.83 -17.15 -32.68
C GLY A 142 13.18 -15.77 -33.22
N ILE A 143 12.18 -14.90 -33.19
CA ILE A 143 12.30 -13.49 -33.58
C ILE A 143 11.87 -12.63 -32.38
N ALA A 144 12.56 -11.52 -32.17
CA ALA A 144 12.17 -10.51 -31.21
C ALA A 144 10.75 -9.98 -31.53
N LEU A 145 9.92 -9.89 -30.50
CA LEU A 145 8.53 -9.46 -30.54
C LEU A 145 8.40 -7.93 -30.61
N SER A 146 9.23 -7.20 -29.85
CA SER A 146 9.07 -5.75 -29.70
C SER A 146 9.87 -4.95 -30.71
N CYS A 147 9.24 -3.87 -31.21
CA CYS A 147 9.88 -2.90 -32.10
C CYS A 147 10.68 -1.82 -31.33
N SER A 148 10.48 -1.67 -30.01
CA SER A 148 11.14 -0.66 -29.19
C SER A 148 12.05 -1.29 -28.15
N SER A 149 13.34 -0.92 -28.14
CA SER A 149 14.32 -1.43 -27.16
C SER A 149 14.03 -0.99 -25.72
N GLY A 150 13.37 0.15 -25.52
CA GLY A 150 13.09 0.70 -24.19
C GLY A 150 11.91 0.06 -23.45
N LEU A 151 10.90 -0.46 -24.17
CA LEU A 151 9.63 -0.93 -23.60
C LEU A 151 9.37 -2.38 -24.00
N VAL A 152 10.25 -3.29 -23.61
CA VAL A 152 10.08 -4.73 -23.88
C VAL A 152 9.37 -5.45 -22.73
N PRO A 153 8.58 -6.51 -22.99
CA PRO A 153 7.96 -6.85 -24.27
C PRO A 153 6.68 -6.03 -24.47
N THR A 154 6.67 -5.11 -25.42
CA THR A 154 5.43 -4.49 -25.92
C THR A 154 5.24 -4.82 -27.39
N LEU A 155 4.01 -5.18 -27.74
CA LEU A 155 3.53 -5.41 -29.09
C LEU A 155 2.67 -4.24 -29.54
N ASN A 156 2.90 -3.80 -30.78
CA ASN A 156 1.98 -2.95 -31.53
C ASN A 156 1.25 -3.80 -32.58
N PRO A 157 -0.01 -3.48 -32.90
CA PRO A 157 -0.72 -4.14 -33.98
C PRO A 157 0.02 -4.01 -35.31
N SER A 158 -0.12 -5.00 -36.20
CA SER A 158 0.40 -4.92 -37.57
C SER A 158 -0.27 -3.79 -38.36
N GLU A 159 0.42 -3.27 -39.38
CA GLU A 159 -0.12 -2.22 -40.26
C GLU A 159 -1.52 -2.60 -40.77
N GLY A 160 -2.50 -1.72 -40.56
CA GLY A 160 -3.91 -1.92 -40.93
C GLY A 160 -4.87 -2.29 -39.80
N PHE A 161 -4.38 -2.57 -38.59
CA PHE A 161 -5.22 -2.74 -37.40
C PHE A 161 -5.10 -1.54 -36.45
N ASP A 162 -6.24 -0.94 -36.12
CA ASP A 162 -6.34 0.15 -35.14
C ASP A 162 -7.21 -0.33 -33.98
N LEU A 163 -6.55 -0.87 -32.94
CA LEU A 163 -7.22 -1.43 -31.77
C LEU A 163 -7.34 -0.39 -30.67
N PRO A 164 -8.47 -0.35 -29.92
CA PRO A 164 -8.60 0.52 -28.77
C PRO A 164 -7.50 0.29 -27.73
N TYR A 165 -7.07 1.39 -27.11
CA TYR A 165 -6.07 1.41 -26.04
C TYR A 165 -6.31 0.33 -24.97
N LYS A 166 -7.55 0.18 -24.47
CA LYS A 166 -7.88 -0.79 -23.40
C LYS A 166 -7.61 -2.24 -23.81
N ILE A 167 -7.97 -2.60 -25.04
CA ILE A 167 -7.78 -3.95 -25.58
C ILE A 167 -6.28 -4.22 -25.75
N LEU A 168 -5.55 -3.27 -26.35
CA LEU A 168 -4.11 -3.42 -26.56
C LEU A 168 -3.33 -3.47 -25.23
N PHE A 169 -3.75 -2.68 -24.25
CA PHE A 169 -3.18 -2.71 -22.89
C PHE A 169 -3.34 -4.11 -22.27
N LYS A 170 -4.55 -4.68 -22.34
CA LYS A 170 -4.83 -6.03 -21.81
C LYS A 170 -4.07 -7.13 -22.56
N ILE A 171 -3.95 -7.05 -23.88
CA ILE A 171 -3.17 -8.01 -24.67
C ILE A 171 -1.70 -7.99 -24.26
N ASN A 172 -1.10 -6.80 -24.15
CA ASN A 172 0.28 -6.66 -23.68
C ASN A 172 0.46 -7.21 -22.26
N SER A 173 -0.48 -6.92 -21.36
CA SER A 173 -0.50 -7.47 -20.01
C SER A 173 -0.50 -9.02 -20.03
N LEU A 174 -1.35 -9.66 -20.84
CA LEU A 174 -1.42 -11.12 -20.93
C LEU A 174 -0.10 -11.75 -21.42
N ILE A 175 0.61 -11.09 -22.32
CA ILE A 175 1.90 -11.58 -22.85
C ILE A 175 3.01 -11.42 -21.80
N GLN A 176 3.08 -10.26 -21.16
CA GLN A 176 4.10 -9.93 -20.16
C GLN A 176 4.05 -10.86 -18.95
N HIS A 177 2.86 -11.33 -18.59
CA HIS A 177 2.63 -12.30 -17.51
C HIS A 177 2.61 -13.76 -17.98
N GLY A 178 2.91 -14.03 -19.26
CA GLY A 178 3.07 -15.40 -19.78
C GLY A 178 1.77 -16.17 -20.07
N TYR A 179 0.60 -15.52 -20.05
CA TYR A 179 -0.68 -16.16 -20.41
C TYR A 179 -0.84 -16.39 -21.90
N LEU A 180 -0.17 -15.57 -22.73
CA LEU A 180 -0.19 -15.66 -24.19
C LEU A 180 1.24 -15.66 -24.75
N PRO A 181 1.56 -16.54 -25.71
CA PRO A 181 2.83 -16.45 -26.42
C PRO A 181 2.75 -15.36 -27.48
N GLY A 182 3.70 -14.41 -27.47
CA GLY A 182 3.67 -13.27 -28.38
C GLY A 182 3.62 -13.63 -29.87
N GLN A 183 4.25 -14.74 -30.28
CA GLN A 183 4.19 -15.22 -31.69
C GLN A 183 2.81 -15.70 -32.13
N ALA A 184 1.93 -16.09 -31.21
CA ALA A 184 0.57 -16.52 -31.56
C ALA A 184 -0.38 -15.33 -31.82
N ILE A 185 0.10 -14.11 -31.61
CA ILE A 185 -0.64 -12.86 -31.86
C ILE A 185 -0.41 -12.46 -33.32
N ASP A 186 -1.12 -13.13 -34.22
CA ASP A 186 -1.09 -12.90 -35.66
C ASP A 186 -2.27 -12.03 -36.14
N GLU A 187 -2.34 -11.74 -37.45
CA GLU A 187 -3.48 -11.03 -38.03
C GLU A 187 -4.84 -11.69 -37.75
N LYS A 188 -4.89 -13.03 -37.63
CA LYS A 188 -6.13 -13.75 -37.34
C LYS A 188 -6.57 -13.49 -35.91
N PHE A 189 -5.64 -13.41 -34.96
CA PHE A 189 -5.91 -12.98 -33.60
C PHE A 189 -6.43 -11.54 -33.59
N TYR A 190 -5.74 -10.60 -34.25
CA TYR A 190 -6.17 -9.20 -34.29
C TYR A 190 -7.59 -9.02 -34.86
N ARG A 191 -7.98 -9.79 -35.88
CA ARG A 191 -9.36 -9.79 -36.41
C ARG A 191 -10.42 -10.25 -35.40
N LEU A 192 -10.05 -11.07 -34.42
CA LEU A 192 -10.96 -11.57 -33.39
C LEU A 192 -11.08 -10.62 -32.19
N VAL A 193 -10.11 -9.72 -32.00
CA VAL A 193 -10.11 -8.70 -30.93
C VAL A 193 -10.37 -7.29 -31.48
N ASP A 194 -10.82 -7.18 -32.74
CA ASP A 194 -11.21 -5.94 -33.39
C ASP A 194 -12.70 -5.64 -33.11
N PRO A 195 -13.01 -4.55 -32.38
CA PRO A 195 -14.39 -4.15 -32.07
C PRO A 195 -15.25 -3.87 -33.30
N LYS A 196 -14.65 -3.60 -34.47
CA LYS A 196 -15.39 -3.44 -35.73
C LYS A 196 -16.01 -4.75 -36.21
N ARG A 197 -15.56 -5.89 -35.68
CA ARG A 197 -15.95 -7.25 -36.12
C ARG A 197 -16.65 -8.04 -35.03
N ILE A 198 -16.19 -7.92 -33.78
CA ILE A 198 -16.71 -8.65 -32.64
C ILE A 198 -17.19 -7.63 -31.59
N THR A 199 -18.30 -7.92 -30.94
CA THR A 199 -18.84 -7.06 -29.87
C THR A 199 -17.81 -6.88 -28.75
N ILE A 200 -17.62 -5.65 -28.29
CA ILE A 200 -16.53 -5.30 -27.35
C ILE A 200 -16.64 -6.08 -26.04
N GLU A 201 -17.85 -6.33 -25.54
CA GLU A 201 -18.07 -7.06 -24.29
C GLU A 201 -17.64 -8.53 -24.41
N TYR A 202 -17.75 -9.14 -25.60
CA TYR A 202 -17.21 -10.48 -25.85
C TYR A 202 -15.69 -10.47 -25.77
N ILE A 203 -15.06 -9.45 -26.34
CA ILE A 203 -13.59 -9.32 -26.35
C ILE A 203 -13.09 -9.15 -24.91
N GLU A 204 -13.61 -8.17 -24.17
CA GLU A 204 -13.20 -7.89 -22.80
C GLU A 204 -13.39 -9.10 -21.89
N SER A 205 -14.57 -9.74 -21.92
CA SER A 205 -14.84 -10.93 -21.11
C SER A 205 -13.94 -12.12 -21.47
N ALA A 206 -13.58 -12.28 -22.75
CA ALA A 206 -12.65 -13.33 -23.17
C ALA A 206 -11.21 -13.07 -22.73
N LEU A 207 -10.73 -11.83 -22.86
CA LEU A 207 -9.39 -11.43 -22.41
C LEU A 207 -9.24 -11.51 -20.89
N ASP A 208 -10.28 -11.18 -20.13
CA ASP A 208 -10.29 -11.36 -18.68
C ASP A 208 -10.27 -12.82 -18.29
N LYS A 209 -10.99 -13.69 -19.00
CA LYS A 209 -10.89 -15.14 -18.73
C LYS A 209 -9.50 -15.71 -19.03
N LEU A 210 -8.79 -15.17 -20.02
CA LEU A 210 -7.41 -15.59 -20.32
C LEU A 210 -6.46 -15.30 -19.16
N SER A 211 -6.64 -14.19 -18.43
CA SER A 211 -5.78 -13.87 -17.27
C SER A 211 -6.00 -14.79 -16.06
N HIS A 212 -7.07 -15.60 -16.06
CA HIS A 212 -7.36 -16.56 -14.98
C HIS A 212 -6.96 -18.00 -15.34
N LEU A 213 -6.32 -18.23 -16.49
CA LEU A 213 -5.86 -19.56 -16.87
C LEU A 213 -4.64 -19.96 -16.03
N LYS A 214 -4.66 -21.21 -15.52
CA LYS A 214 -3.52 -21.80 -14.79
C LYS A 214 -2.35 -22.20 -15.70
N GLU A 215 -2.52 -22.17 -17.01
CA GLU A 215 -1.48 -22.49 -18.01
C GLU A 215 -1.56 -21.51 -19.19
N CYS A 216 -0.44 -21.32 -19.89
CA CYS A 216 -0.36 -20.46 -21.07
C CYS A 216 -1.28 -20.98 -22.19
N CYS A 217 -2.00 -20.09 -22.85
CA CYS A 217 -2.85 -20.43 -23.98
C CYS A 217 -2.05 -20.40 -25.29
N TYR A 218 -1.53 -21.55 -25.71
CA TYR A 218 -0.74 -21.68 -26.94
C TYR A 218 -1.55 -21.57 -28.25
N GLU A 219 -2.88 -21.81 -28.22
CA GLU A 219 -3.77 -21.69 -29.39
C GLU A 219 -4.87 -20.62 -29.18
N PRO A 220 -4.51 -19.33 -29.03
CA PRO A 220 -5.46 -18.30 -28.61
C PRO A 220 -6.58 -18.05 -29.62
N VAL A 221 -6.30 -18.13 -30.92
CA VAL A 221 -7.31 -17.96 -31.99
C VAL A 221 -8.41 -19.02 -31.91
N ARG A 222 -8.04 -20.29 -31.66
CA ARG A 222 -8.99 -21.39 -31.51
C ARG A 222 -9.80 -21.20 -30.23
N TRP A 223 -9.12 -20.89 -29.13
CA TRP A 223 -9.75 -20.69 -27.84
C TRP A 223 -10.78 -19.55 -27.88
N LEU A 224 -10.45 -18.39 -28.47
CA LEU A 224 -11.37 -17.25 -28.61
C LEU A 224 -12.61 -17.63 -29.42
N LYS A 225 -12.46 -18.34 -30.54
CA LYS A 225 -13.60 -18.82 -31.34
C LYS A 225 -14.53 -19.73 -30.55
N GLU A 226 -13.97 -20.64 -29.76
CA GLU A 226 -14.75 -21.53 -28.89
C GLU A 226 -15.47 -20.76 -27.79
N GLN A 227 -14.84 -19.74 -27.18
CA GLN A 227 -15.50 -18.90 -26.19
C GLN A 227 -16.62 -18.04 -26.79
N TYR A 228 -16.39 -17.41 -27.94
CA TYR A 228 -17.42 -16.62 -28.62
C TYR A 228 -18.62 -17.47 -29.04
N ARG A 229 -18.41 -18.73 -29.45
CA ARG A 229 -19.51 -19.68 -29.68
C ARG A 229 -20.30 -19.94 -28.39
N LYS A 230 -19.62 -20.16 -27.26
CA LYS A 230 -20.27 -20.35 -25.95
C LYS A 230 -21.10 -19.12 -25.58
N TYR A 231 -20.59 -17.90 -25.82
CA TYR A 231 -21.31 -16.65 -25.57
C TYR A 231 -22.54 -16.50 -26.45
N ALA A 232 -22.43 -16.84 -27.73
CA ALA A 232 -23.56 -16.80 -28.64
C ALA A 232 -24.67 -17.80 -28.25
N THR A 233 -24.31 -18.97 -27.71
CA THR A 233 -25.28 -19.99 -27.26
C THR A 233 -25.87 -19.74 -25.88
N SER A 234 -25.19 -18.96 -25.03
CA SER A 234 -25.64 -18.69 -23.67
C SER A 234 -26.47 -17.40 -23.65
N ARG A 235 -27.77 -17.48 -23.35
CA ARG A 235 -28.62 -16.28 -23.09
C ARG A 235 -28.24 -15.51 -21.81
N ARG A 236 -27.13 -15.87 -21.14
CA ARG A 236 -26.67 -15.19 -19.92
C ARG A 236 -25.94 -13.90 -20.30
N LEU A 237 -26.29 -12.80 -19.62
CA LEU A 237 -25.55 -11.54 -19.67
C LEU A 237 -24.05 -11.82 -19.47
N LEU A 238 -23.23 -11.26 -20.35
CA LEU A 238 -21.77 -11.34 -20.23
C LEU A 238 -21.37 -10.69 -18.91
N LYS A 239 -20.52 -11.38 -18.17
CA LYS A 239 -20.09 -10.94 -16.86
C LYS A 239 -19.02 -9.87 -17.01
N THR A 240 -19.29 -8.66 -16.53
CA THR A 240 -18.28 -7.64 -16.37
C THR A 240 -17.59 -7.85 -15.03
N VAL A 241 -16.26 -8.05 -15.05
CA VAL A 241 -15.44 -8.17 -13.83
C VAL A 241 -15.37 -6.81 -13.10
N ALA A 242 -15.56 -5.71 -13.83
CA ALA A 242 -15.55 -4.36 -13.29
C ALA A 242 -16.57 -4.20 -12.15
N ILE A 243 -16.11 -3.54 -11.08
CA ILE A 243 -16.90 -3.23 -9.89
C ILE A 243 -17.48 -1.83 -10.10
N SER A 244 -18.75 -1.65 -9.71
CA SER A 244 -19.34 -0.31 -9.71
C SER A 244 -18.66 0.57 -8.66
N LEU A 245 -18.06 1.67 -9.09
CA LEU A 245 -17.28 2.54 -8.21
C LEU A 245 -18.17 3.51 -7.41
N ASN A 246 -17.70 3.82 -6.21
CA ASN A 246 -18.31 4.84 -5.35
C ASN A 246 -17.89 6.25 -5.78
N ASP A 247 -18.69 7.24 -5.40
CA ASP A 247 -18.33 8.65 -5.52
C ASP A 247 -16.93 8.91 -4.94
N GLY A 248 -16.05 9.48 -5.77
CA GLY A 248 -14.67 9.78 -5.41
C GLY A 248 -13.66 8.66 -5.70
N LEU A 249 -14.06 7.48 -6.18
CA LEU A 249 -13.15 6.43 -6.66
C LEU A 249 -13.03 6.44 -8.19
N VAL A 250 -11.86 6.09 -8.71
CA VAL A 250 -11.56 6.05 -10.16
C VAL A 250 -10.71 4.84 -10.51
N TYR A 251 -10.93 4.28 -11.70
CA TYR A 251 -10.09 3.24 -12.29
C TYR A 251 -8.89 3.86 -12.97
N VAL A 252 -7.68 3.40 -12.62
CA VAL A 252 -6.43 3.92 -13.18
C VAL A 252 -5.53 2.76 -13.61
N ASN A 253 -5.02 2.83 -14.84
CA ASN A 253 -4.05 1.85 -15.34
C ASN A 253 -2.64 2.14 -14.81
N ARG A 254 -1.87 1.08 -14.57
CA ARG A 254 -0.52 1.17 -14.03
C ARG A 254 0.47 0.43 -14.92
N VAL A 255 1.65 1.02 -15.14
CA VAL A 255 2.80 0.36 -15.76
C VAL A 255 3.92 0.23 -14.74
N GLN A 256 4.38 -0.98 -14.48
CA GLN A 256 5.59 -1.24 -13.70
C GLN A 256 6.77 -1.42 -14.65
N VAL A 257 7.84 -0.67 -14.40
CA VAL A 257 9.08 -0.71 -15.18
C VAL A 257 10.15 -1.34 -14.30
N THR A 258 10.67 -2.50 -14.72
CA THR A 258 11.87 -3.12 -14.15
C THR A 258 13.10 -2.73 -14.98
N PRO A 259 14.32 -3.00 -14.47
CA PRO A 259 15.54 -2.86 -15.27
C PRO A 259 15.45 -3.55 -16.62
N SER A 260 14.91 -4.77 -16.69
CA SER A 260 14.91 -5.57 -17.92
C SER A 260 13.64 -5.42 -18.77
N LYS A 261 12.47 -5.22 -18.16
CA LYS A 261 11.18 -5.21 -18.89
C LYS A 261 10.08 -4.35 -18.28
N VAL A 262 8.90 -4.33 -18.89
CA VAL A 262 7.70 -3.61 -18.42
C VAL A 262 6.52 -4.55 -18.21
N TYR A 263 5.65 -4.19 -17.26
CA TYR A 263 4.42 -4.91 -16.91
C TYR A 263 3.24 -3.95 -16.89
N PHE A 264 2.19 -4.30 -17.61
CA PHE A 264 0.94 -3.56 -17.70
C PHE A 264 -0.06 -4.17 -16.72
N CYS A 265 -0.51 -3.36 -15.76
CA CYS A 265 -1.33 -3.78 -14.62
C CYS A 265 -2.60 -2.92 -14.52
N GLY A 266 -3.62 -3.51 -13.89
CA GLY A 266 -4.90 -2.86 -13.67
C GLY A 266 -5.91 -3.02 -14.82
N PRO A 267 -6.94 -2.14 -14.88
CA PRO A 267 -7.09 -0.92 -14.08
C PRO A 267 -7.35 -1.17 -12.59
N GLU A 268 -6.72 -0.37 -11.71
CA GLU A 268 -6.83 -0.47 -10.26
C GLU A 268 -7.76 0.63 -9.69
N VAL A 269 -8.50 0.29 -8.63
CA VAL A 269 -9.38 1.25 -7.94
C VAL A 269 -8.53 2.18 -7.06
N ASN A 270 -8.55 3.47 -7.36
CA ASN A 270 -7.83 4.50 -6.62
C ASN A 270 -8.78 5.57 -6.09
N LEU A 271 -8.45 6.16 -4.93
CA LEU A 271 -9.11 7.38 -4.48
C LEU A 271 -8.74 8.51 -5.44
N SER A 272 -9.73 9.24 -5.90
CA SER A 272 -9.54 10.36 -6.82
C SER A 272 -8.74 11.48 -6.15
N ASN A 273 -8.11 12.30 -6.97
CA ASN A 273 -7.40 13.50 -6.55
C ASN A 273 -7.94 14.71 -7.32
N ARG A 274 -7.47 15.90 -6.94
CA ARG A 274 -7.96 17.17 -7.50
C ARG A 274 -7.86 17.21 -9.04
N VAL A 275 -6.79 16.65 -9.60
CA VAL A 275 -6.53 16.64 -11.05
C VAL A 275 -7.52 15.70 -11.75
N LEU A 276 -7.62 14.45 -11.29
CA LEU A 276 -8.51 13.46 -11.89
C LEU A 276 -9.99 13.89 -11.82
N ARG A 277 -10.39 14.55 -10.73
CA ARG A 277 -11.75 15.12 -10.61
C ARG A 277 -12.03 16.24 -11.60
N ASN A 278 -11.02 17.03 -11.96
CA ASN A 278 -11.18 18.13 -12.91
C ASN A 278 -11.24 17.65 -14.36
N TYR A 279 -10.67 16.48 -14.66
CA TYR A 279 -10.61 15.89 -15.99
C TYR A 279 -11.25 14.49 -16.04
N PRO A 280 -12.55 14.34 -15.72
CA PRO A 280 -13.22 13.04 -15.63
C PRO A 280 -13.38 12.32 -16.97
N GLU A 281 -13.45 13.06 -18.08
CA GLU A 281 -13.53 12.50 -19.43
C GLU A 281 -12.17 11.96 -19.93
N ASP A 282 -11.08 12.35 -19.26
CA ASP A 282 -9.71 12.04 -19.65
C ASP A 282 -9.05 11.00 -18.74
N ILE A 283 -9.82 10.28 -17.91
CA ILE A 283 -9.27 9.28 -16.98
C ILE A 283 -8.44 8.21 -17.72
N ASP A 284 -8.89 7.77 -18.89
CA ASP A 284 -8.17 6.82 -19.74
C ASP A 284 -6.88 7.41 -20.36
N ASN A 285 -6.64 8.71 -20.23
CA ASN A 285 -5.42 9.40 -20.65
C ASN A 285 -4.43 9.60 -19.50
N PHE A 286 -4.80 9.27 -18.26
CA PHE A 286 -3.85 9.22 -17.14
C PHE A 286 -3.26 7.82 -16.97
N LEU A 287 -1.95 7.76 -16.73
CA LEU A 287 -1.23 6.52 -16.48
C LEU A 287 -0.33 6.67 -15.26
N ARG A 288 -0.39 5.71 -14.34
CA ARG A 288 0.55 5.63 -13.22
C ARG A 288 1.73 4.77 -13.62
N VAL A 289 2.95 5.29 -13.50
CA VAL A 289 4.18 4.52 -13.80
C VAL A 289 4.96 4.31 -12.51
N SER A 290 5.43 3.10 -12.27
CA SER A 290 6.22 2.74 -11.08
C SER A 290 7.52 2.05 -11.47
N PHE A 291 8.65 2.51 -10.94
CA PHE A 291 9.97 1.92 -11.17
C PHE A 291 10.34 1.00 -10.01
N VAL A 292 10.49 -0.29 -10.31
CA VAL A 292 10.70 -1.38 -9.34
C VAL A 292 11.86 -2.27 -9.78
N ASP A 293 12.42 -3.09 -8.89
CA ASP A 293 13.44 -4.09 -9.25
C ASP A 293 12.77 -5.33 -9.86
N GLU A 294 13.54 -6.33 -10.32
CA GLU A 294 13.01 -7.54 -10.98
C GLU A 294 12.10 -8.39 -10.08
N ASP A 295 12.28 -8.30 -8.76
CA ASP A 295 11.39 -8.95 -7.78
C ASP A 295 10.19 -8.07 -7.41
N LEU A 296 9.98 -6.98 -8.15
CA LEU A 296 8.93 -5.98 -7.97
C LEU A 296 9.02 -5.16 -6.65
N ASP A 297 10.08 -5.39 -5.89
CA ASP A 297 10.52 -4.58 -4.76
C ASP A 297 11.01 -3.18 -5.16
N LYS A 298 11.14 -2.27 -4.20
CA LYS A 298 11.64 -0.91 -4.43
C LYS A 298 13.09 -0.91 -4.94
N LEU A 299 13.36 -0.18 -6.02
CA LEU A 299 14.73 0.09 -6.49
C LEU A 299 15.54 0.85 -5.42
N HIS A 300 16.74 0.34 -5.14
CA HIS A 300 17.67 0.92 -4.17
C HIS A 300 18.82 1.67 -4.85
N ALA A 301 19.34 2.68 -4.16
CA ALA A 301 20.50 3.49 -4.57
C ALA A 301 21.71 2.69 -5.08
N THR A 302 21.96 1.51 -4.49
CA THR A 302 23.08 0.62 -4.87
C THR A 302 22.97 0.03 -6.27
N VAL A 303 21.78 0.07 -6.88
CA VAL A 303 21.51 -0.43 -8.24
C VAL A 303 21.77 0.65 -9.29
N LEU A 304 21.66 1.92 -8.91
CA LEU A 304 21.76 3.09 -9.79
C LEU A 304 23.17 3.69 -9.84
N SER A 305 24.09 3.21 -8.99
CA SER A 305 25.48 3.67 -8.95
C SER A 305 26.49 2.53 -9.09
N SER A 306 27.52 2.78 -9.90
CA SER A 306 28.73 1.96 -9.87
C SER A 306 29.62 2.37 -8.69
N CYS A 307 30.20 1.38 -8.00
CA CYS A 307 31.18 1.61 -6.93
C CYS A 307 32.55 2.04 -7.47
N ALA A 308 32.82 1.88 -8.77
CA ALA A 308 34.09 2.22 -9.38
C ALA A 308 34.14 3.71 -9.75
N SER A 309 35.22 4.37 -9.32
CA SER A 309 35.63 5.66 -9.86
C SER A 309 36.06 5.47 -11.32
N SER A 310 35.12 5.62 -12.25
CA SER A 310 35.45 5.77 -13.67
C SER A 310 36.29 7.05 -13.83
N ALA A 311 37.37 6.97 -14.60
CA ALA A 311 38.23 8.13 -14.91
C ALA A 311 37.49 9.25 -15.65
N ASN A 312 36.26 8.98 -16.13
CA ASN A 312 35.39 9.91 -16.87
C ASN A 312 34.27 10.54 -16.02
N GLY A 313 34.18 10.26 -14.71
CA GLY A 313 33.21 10.93 -13.83
C GLY A 313 31.75 10.43 -13.91
N GLU A 314 31.40 9.57 -14.87
CA GLU A 314 30.07 8.93 -14.92
C GLU A 314 29.99 7.78 -13.91
N ARG A 315 29.24 8.02 -12.83
CA ARG A 315 28.96 7.03 -11.76
C ARG A 315 27.63 6.30 -11.95
N GLN A 316 26.86 6.63 -13.00
CA GLN A 316 25.50 6.15 -13.25
C GLN A 316 25.52 4.81 -14.00
N THR A 317 24.58 3.92 -13.70
CA THR A 317 24.42 2.61 -14.37
C THR A 317 23.43 2.73 -15.53
N GLY A 318 23.39 1.76 -16.46
CA GLY A 318 22.41 1.79 -17.56
C GLY A 318 20.95 1.76 -17.08
N ILE A 319 20.72 1.34 -15.83
CA ILE A 319 19.40 1.42 -15.17
C ILE A 319 18.99 2.87 -14.92
N TYR A 320 19.92 3.74 -14.52
CA TYR A 320 19.67 5.18 -14.38
C TYR A 320 19.20 5.76 -15.72
N ASP A 321 19.96 5.47 -16.78
CA ASP A 321 19.67 5.98 -18.13
C ASP A 321 18.34 5.46 -18.68
N ARG A 322 18.01 4.20 -18.41
CA ARG A 322 16.71 3.62 -18.78
C ARG A 322 15.55 4.37 -18.14
N ILE A 323 15.60 4.63 -16.84
CA ILE A 323 14.54 5.36 -16.12
C ILE A 323 14.41 6.78 -16.70
N LEU A 324 15.52 7.48 -16.84
CA LEU A 324 15.53 8.85 -17.36
C LEU A 324 15.03 8.93 -18.81
N SER A 325 15.42 7.97 -19.65
CA SER A 325 14.96 7.84 -21.03
C SER A 325 13.44 7.65 -21.11
N ILE A 326 12.87 6.80 -20.25
CA ILE A 326 11.41 6.59 -20.20
C ILE A 326 10.68 7.86 -19.74
N LEU A 327 11.22 8.58 -18.75
CA LEU A 327 10.64 9.84 -18.28
C LEU A 327 10.64 10.92 -19.38
N ARG A 328 11.74 11.04 -20.14
CA ARG A 328 11.91 12.03 -21.22
C ARG A 328 11.11 11.68 -22.46
N ASN A 329 11.17 10.44 -22.92
CA ASN A 329 10.56 10.01 -24.19
C ASN A 329 9.07 9.68 -24.06
N GLY A 330 8.62 9.31 -22.86
CA GLY A 330 7.28 8.83 -22.58
C GLY A 330 7.05 7.37 -22.98
N ILE A 331 5.81 6.93 -22.85
CA ILE A 331 5.38 5.54 -23.15
C ILE A 331 4.30 5.58 -24.23
N VAL A 332 4.49 4.84 -25.33
CA VAL A 332 3.51 4.72 -26.40
C VAL A 332 2.74 3.41 -26.27
N ILE A 333 1.41 3.48 -26.24
CA ILE A 333 0.51 2.33 -26.19
C ILE A 333 -0.61 2.55 -27.19
N GLY A 334 -0.51 1.88 -28.35
CA GLY A 334 -1.44 2.08 -29.46
C GLY A 334 -1.44 3.53 -29.94
N GLY A 335 -2.62 4.14 -30.09
CA GLY A 335 -2.75 5.54 -30.49
C GLY A 335 -2.41 6.59 -29.41
N LYS A 336 -2.02 6.18 -28.19
CA LYS A 336 -1.74 7.11 -27.08
C LYS A 336 -0.24 7.18 -26.77
N LYS A 337 0.31 8.40 -26.65
CA LYS A 337 1.65 8.67 -26.13
C LYS A 337 1.55 9.35 -24.77
N PHE A 338 1.91 8.64 -23.71
CA PHE A 338 1.91 9.13 -22.33
C PHE A 338 3.23 9.84 -22.03
N GLU A 339 3.17 11.13 -21.74
CA GLU A 339 4.32 11.97 -21.37
C GLU A 339 4.32 12.28 -19.87
N PHE A 340 5.48 12.63 -19.32
CA PHE A 340 5.63 12.96 -17.91
C PHE A 340 4.70 14.12 -17.50
N LEU A 341 3.93 13.91 -16.42
CA LEU A 341 3.03 14.92 -15.86
C LEU A 341 3.60 15.51 -14.58
N ALA A 342 3.66 14.73 -13.49
CA ALA A 342 4.18 15.12 -12.17
C ALA A 342 4.25 13.92 -11.22
N TYR A 343 4.73 14.14 -9.99
CA TYR A 343 4.65 13.18 -8.87
C TYR A 343 4.51 13.90 -7.53
N SER A 344 3.85 13.28 -6.57
CA SER A 344 3.78 13.74 -5.18
C SER A 344 4.94 13.18 -4.33
N ASN A 345 5.11 13.68 -3.10
CA ASN A 345 6.15 13.19 -2.19
C ASN A 345 5.95 11.72 -1.76
N SER A 346 4.71 11.24 -1.65
CA SER A 346 4.46 9.81 -1.39
C SER A 346 4.87 8.97 -2.60
N GLN A 347 4.49 9.43 -3.79
CA GLN A 347 4.83 8.77 -5.04
C GLN A 347 6.33 8.74 -5.31
N LEU A 348 7.05 9.83 -5.00
CA LEU A 348 8.52 9.88 -5.08
C LEU A 348 9.17 8.81 -4.18
N ARG A 349 8.69 8.65 -2.94
CA ARG A 349 9.18 7.61 -2.02
C ARG A 349 8.87 6.19 -2.50
N GLU A 350 7.82 6.03 -3.31
CA GLU A 350 7.42 4.79 -3.97
C GLU A 350 8.10 4.60 -5.34
N ASN A 351 8.94 5.53 -5.79
CA ASN A 351 9.50 5.56 -7.14
C ASN A 351 8.39 5.51 -8.22
N SER A 352 7.33 6.30 -8.07
CA SER A 352 6.21 6.36 -9.01
C SER A 352 5.90 7.78 -9.49
N VAL A 353 5.32 7.88 -10.69
CA VAL A 353 4.97 9.13 -11.37
C VAL A 353 3.61 9.04 -12.06
N TRP A 354 3.00 10.19 -12.32
CA TRP A 354 1.89 10.32 -13.25
C TRP A 354 2.40 10.69 -14.64
N MET A 355 1.84 10.04 -15.66
CA MET A 355 1.97 10.41 -17.06
C MET A 355 0.61 10.69 -17.67
N PHE A 356 0.57 11.50 -18.73
CA PHE A 356 -0.65 11.90 -19.42
C PHE A 356 -0.52 11.74 -20.93
N ALA A 357 -1.55 11.19 -21.57
CA ALA A 357 -1.63 11.13 -23.02
C ALA A 357 -2.35 12.35 -23.57
N SER A 358 -1.59 13.24 -24.21
CA SER A 358 -2.11 14.48 -24.79
C SER A 358 -3.15 14.22 -25.89
N ARG A 359 -4.15 15.08 -25.97
CA ARG A 359 -5.17 15.09 -27.04
C ARG A 359 -5.38 16.50 -27.55
N THR A 360 -6.13 16.64 -28.64
CA THR A 360 -6.50 17.95 -29.17
C THR A 360 -7.16 18.81 -28.09
N GLY A 361 -6.54 19.96 -27.79
CA GLY A 361 -7.01 20.93 -26.80
C GLY A 361 -6.64 20.63 -25.34
N LEU A 362 -5.87 19.59 -25.04
CA LEU A 362 -5.38 19.32 -23.69
C LEU A 362 -4.05 18.56 -23.70
N THR A 363 -3.01 19.17 -23.15
CA THR A 363 -1.67 18.61 -22.99
C THR A 363 -1.26 18.47 -21.53
N ALA A 364 -0.17 17.73 -21.25
CA ALA A 364 0.37 17.68 -19.90
C ALA A 364 0.82 19.07 -19.39
N ALA A 365 1.26 19.96 -20.28
CA ALA A 365 1.64 21.33 -19.94
C ALA A 365 0.44 22.15 -19.48
N ASP A 366 -0.69 22.07 -20.19
CA ASP A 366 -1.93 22.77 -19.84
C ASP A 366 -2.44 22.34 -18.45
N ILE A 367 -2.34 21.03 -18.15
CA ILE A 367 -2.70 20.48 -16.84
C ILE A 367 -1.80 21.04 -15.74
N ARG A 368 -0.48 21.15 -15.97
CA ARG A 368 0.47 21.73 -15.01
C ARG A 368 0.21 23.22 -14.78
N GLU A 369 -0.10 23.97 -15.83
CA GLU A 369 -0.46 25.39 -15.73
C GLU A 369 -1.74 25.59 -14.91
N TRP A 370 -2.73 24.72 -15.11
CA TRP A 370 -3.97 24.73 -14.32
C TRP A 370 -3.74 24.45 -12.82
N MET A 371 -2.71 23.67 -12.44
CA MET A 371 -2.45 23.32 -11.03
C MET A 371 -2.09 24.53 -10.17
N GLY A 372 -1.48 25.56 -10.74
CA GLY A 372 -1.08 26.78 -10.04
C GLY A 372 0.14 27.46 -10.65
N ASP A 373 0.52 28.60 -10.07
CA ASP A 373 1.71 29.35 -10.47
C ASP A 373 2.91 28.98 -9.60
N PHE A 374 3.89 28.32 -10.22
CA PHE A 374 5.11 27.84 -9.59
C PHE A 374 6.36 28.65 -9.97
N ARG A 375 6.23 29.72 -10.76
CA ARG A 375 7.38 30.48 -11.30
C ARG A 375 8.27 31.06 -10.22
N GLU A 376 7.72 31.44 -9.07
CA GLU A 376 8.51 31.98 -7.95
C GLU A 376 9.41 30.91 -7.27
N ILE A 377 9.25 29.62 -7.60
CA ILE A 377 9.99 28.52 -6.97
C ILE A 377 11.21 28.14 -7.83
N ARG A 378 12.36 28.75 -7.51
CA ARG A 378 13.65 28.53 -8.20
C ARG A 378 14.46 27.38 -7.59
N ASN A 379 13.83 26.28 -7.21
CA ASN A 379 14.53 25.10 -6.67
C ASN A 379 13.78 23.84 -7.10
N VAL A 380 14.47 22.95 -7.81
CA VAL A 380 13.85 21.76 -8.44
C VAL A 380 13.10 20.91 -7.42
N ALA A 381 13.76 20.55 -6.31
CA ALA A 381 13.16 19.72 -5.27
C ALA A 381 11.87 20.34 -4.69
N LYS A 382 11.93 21.63 -4.34
CA LYS A 382 10.78 22.37 -3.83
C LYS A 382 9.70 22.48 -4.89
N TYR A 383 10.05 22.80 -6.14
CA TYR A 383 9.15 22.91 -7.28
C TYR A 383 8.38 21.61 -7.50
N SER A 384 9.09 20.48 -7.63
CA SER A 384 8.48 19.15 -7.81
C SER A 384 7.54 18.79 -6.67
N ALA A 385 7.96 19.05 -5.43
CA ALA A 385 7.13 18.80 -4.25
C ALA A 385 5.85 19.67 -4.23
N ARG A 386 5.85 20.86 -4.84
CA ARG A 386 4.67 21.73 -4.95
C ARG A 386 3.77 21.35 -6.12
N LEU A 387 4.36 21.04 -7.28
CA LEU A 387 3.63 20.53 -8.45
C LEU A 387 2.82 19.27 -8.10
N GLY A 388 3.41 18.36 -7.33
CA GLY A 388 2.79 17.12 -6.90
C GLY A 388 1.65 17.22 -5.89
N GLN A 389 1.39 18.39 -5.30
CA GLN A 389 0.40 18.52 -4.22
C GLN A 389 -1.02 18.19 -4.68
N SER A 390 -1.37 18.55 -5.91
CA SER A 390 -2.70 18.30 -6.50
C SER A 390 -3.00 16.81 -6.74
N PHE A 391 -1.97 15.95 -6.70
CA PHE A 391 -2.12 14.49 -6.81
C PHE A 391 -2.25 13.77 -5.47
N SER A 392 -2.31 14.50 -4.35
CA SER A 392 -2.62 13.89 -3.06
C SER A 392 -4.06 13.36 -3.10
N SER A 393 -4.25 12.09 -2.72
CA SER A 393 -5.58 11.50 -2.57
C SER A 393 -6.40 12.31 -1.56
N SER A 394 -7.57 12.80 -1.97
CA SER A 394 -8.35 13.75 -1.17
C SER A 394 -9.83 13.72 -1.53
N ARG A 395 -10.68 14.16 -0.59
CA ARG A 395 -12.12 14.33 -0.79
C ARG A 395 -12.42 15.80 -1.02
N GLU A 396 -13.01 16.13 -2.17
CA GLU A 396 -13.53 17.47 -2.43
C GLU A 396 -14.79 17.68 -1.60
N THR A 397 -14.90 18.81 -0.91
CA THR A 397 -16.02 19.09 0.00
C THR A 397 -16.86 20.26 -0.49
N VAL A 398 -16.38 21.49 -0.25
CA VAL A 398 -17.12 22.73 -0.49
C VAL A 398 -16.25 23.75 -1.22
N SER A 399 -16.87 24.64 -1.98
CA SER A 399 -16.18 25.78 -2.59
C SER A 399 -16.24 26.97 -1.65
N VAL A 400 -15.09 27.56 -1.34
CA VAL A 400 -14.99 28.72 -0.44
C VAL A 400 -14.42 29.89 -1.23
N SER A 401 -15.21 30.93 -1.41
CA SER A 401 -14.81 32.09 -2.20
C SER A 401 -13.74 32.91 -1.48
N ARG A 402 -12.87 33.60 -2.24
CA ARG A 402 -11.76 34.39 -1.66
C ARG A 402 -12.20 35.47 -0.65
N HIS A 403 -13.40 36.02 -0.78
CA HIS A 403 -13.95 37.02 0.16
C HIS A 403 -14.42 36.41 1.50
N GLU A 404 -14.66 35.11 1.53
CA GLU A 404 -15.02 34.32 2.72
C GLU A 404 -13.78 33.82 3.47
N VAL A 405 -12.60 33.98 2.87
CA VAL A 405 -11.29 33.65 3.45
C VAL A 405 -10.63 34.92 3.99
N GLU A 406 -10.06 34.84 5.18
CA GLU A 406 -9.18 35.87 5.72
C GLU A 406 -7.73 35.36 5.82
N ASN A 407 -6.77 36.25 5.59
CA ASN A 407 -5.36 35.97 5.83
C ASN A 407 -4.96 36.56 7.18
N ILE A 408 -4.55 35.71 8.11
CA ILE A 408 -4.11 36.09 9.45
C ILE A 408 -2.58 35.92 9.58
N PRO A 409 -1.91 36.70 10.45
CA PRO A 409 -0.46 36.59 10.61
C PRO A 409 -0.06 35.25 11.26
N ASP A 410 1.16 34.82 10.94
CA ASP A 410 1.83 33.76 11.68
C ASP A 410 2.27 34.25 13.07
N VAL A 411 2.26 33.35 14.05
CA VAL A 411 2.74 33.61 15.40
C VAL A 411 4.22 33.28 15.46
N GLU A 412 5.07 34.30 15.37
CA GLU A 412 6.53 34.16 15.34
C GLU A 412 7.19 34.76 16.58
N ILE A 413 8.23 34.09 17.09
CA ILE A 413 9.08 34.60 18.17
C ILE A 413 10.54 34.44 17.74
N GLU A 414 11.29 35.55 17.79
CA GLU A 414 12.72 35.55 17.51
C GLU A 414 13.54 35.31 18.79
N ARG A 415 14.47 34.36 18.74
CA ARG A 415 15.35 34.06 19.88
C ARG A 415 16.72 33.62 19.41
N LYS A 416 17.77 34.25 19.96
CA LYS A 416 19.18 33.97 19.61
C LYS A 416 19.44 34.04 18.09
N GLY A 417 18.74 34.93 17.37
CA GLY A 417 18.83 35.07 15.91
C GLY A 417 18.13 33.98 15.10
N ILE A 418 17.34 33.11 15.73
CA ILE A 418 16.48 32.13 15.07
C ILE A 418 15.02 32.56 15.26
N SER A 419 14.28 32.73 14.15
CA SER A 419 12.83 32.94 14.19
C SER A 419 12.12 31.59 14.25
N TYR A 420 11.26 31.41 15.25
CA TYR A 420 10.42 30.23 15.38
C TYR A 420 8.95 30.59 15.14
N CYS A 421 8.31 29.89 14.21
CA CYS A 421 6.87 30.00 13.96
C CYS A 421 6.10 28.96 14.79
N PHE A 422 5.24 29.42 15.69
CA PHE A 422 4.36 28.58 16.52
C PHE A 422 3.12 28.10 15.76
N SER A 423 2.74 28.80 14.70
CA SER A 423 1.56 28.52 13.88
C SER A 423 1.87 27.89 12.52
N ASP A 424 3.06 27.29 12.35
CA ASP A 424 3.49 26.76 11.06
C ASP A 424 2.55 25.65 10.57
N GLY A 425 1.81 25.93 9.50
CA GLY A 425 0.94 24.97 8.86
C GLY A 425 -0.48 24.87 9.43
N ILE A 426 -0.88 25.73 10.37
CA ILE A 426 -2.25 25.69 10.94
C ILE A 426 -3.03 26.99 10.72
N GLY A 427 -4.32 26.87 10.43
CA GLY A 427 -5.30 27.94 10.32
C GLY A 427 -6.58 27.64 11.09
N LYS A 428 -7.64 28.39 10.81
CA LYS A 428 -8.94 28.27 11.48
C LYS A 428 -10.06 28.00 10.47
N ILE A 429 -11.07 27.25 10.90
CA ILE A 429 -12.31 27.01 10.17
C ILE A 429 -13.49 27.39 11.05
N SER A 430 -14.51 28.09 10.52
CA SER A 430 -15.70 28.42 11.30
C SER A 430 -16.49 27.16 11.66
N ALA A 431 -17.22 27.21 12.78
CA ALA A 431 -18.06 26.09 13.20
C ALA A 431 -19.17 25.74 12.18
N GLU A 432 -19.64 26.73 11.40
CA GLU A 432 -20.62 26.51 10.32
C GLU A 432 -20.00 25.77 9.14
N LEU A 433 -18.86 26.24 8.64
CA LEU A 433 -18.17 25.56 7.53
C LEU A 433 -17.73 24.14 7.94
N ALA A 434 -17.26 23.96 9.17
CA ALA A 434 -16.87 22.65 9.68
C ALA A 434 -18.03 21.64 9.67
N ARG A 435 -19.26 22.08 9.98
CA ARG A 435 -20.48 21.25 9.88
C ARG A 435 -20.77 20.86 8.43
N GLU A 436 -20.69 21.79 7.49
CA GLU A 436 -20.89 21.52 6.06
C GLU A 436 -19.84 20.52 5.52
N VAL A 437 -18.57 20.74 5.89
CA VAL A 437 -17.46 19.86 5.52
C VAL A 437 -17.63 18.47 6.12
N ALA A 438 -18.03 18.36 7.39
CA ALA A 438 -18.28 17.08 8.05
C ALA A 438 -19.40 16.29 7.33
N ALA A 439 -20.51 16.94 7.01
CA ALA A 439 -21.61 16.32 6.28
C ALA A 439 -21.17 15.80 4.90
N LYS A 440 -20.39 16.59 4.14
CA LYS A 440 -19.83 16.17 2.84
C LYS A 440 -18.83 15.02 2.96
N CYS A 441 -18.14 14.90 4.09
CA CYS A 441 -17.26 13.77 4.38
C CYS A 441 -18.01 12.50 4.84
N GLY A 442 -19.33 12.54 4.99
CA GLY A 442 -20.16 11.43 5.49
C GLY A 442 -20.21 11.33 7.01
N LEU A 443 -19.90 12.42 7.73
CA LEU A 443 -19.84 12.48 9.19
C LEU A 443 -21.08 13.21 9.75
N GLU A 444 -22.27 12.65 9.55
CA GLU A 444 -23.53 13.32 9.90
C GLU A 444 -23.75 13.46 11.42
N ASN A 445 -23.20 12.52 12.20
CA ASN A 445 -23.44 12.43 13.65
C ASN A 445 -22.38 13.13 14.51
N TYR A 446 -21.31 13.66 13.91
CA TYR A 446 -20.21 14.26 14.65
C TYR A 446 -19.40 15.22 13.76
N VAL A 447 -19.01 16.37 14.32
CA VAL A 447 -18.16 17.36 13.65
C VAL A 447 -16.74 17.26 14.20
N PRO A 448 -15.75 16.90 13.37
CA PRO A 448 -14.35 16.93 13.77
C PRO A 448 -13.88 18.32 14.20
N SER A 449 -13.01 18.36 15.20
CA SER A 449 -12.39 19.58 15.70
C SER A 449 -11.28 20.13 14.81
N ALA A 450 -10.67 19.30 13.96
CA ALA A 450 -9.64 19.74 13.02
C ALA A 450 -9.66 18.93 11.71
N PHE A 451 -9.26 19.57 10.62
CA PHE A 451 -9.19 18.99 9.28
C PHE A 451 -7.84 19.27 8.64
N GLN A 452 -7.20 18.26 8.08
CA GLN A 452 -6.06 18.45 7.18
C GLN A 452 -6.58 18.77 5.77
N ILE A 453 -6.18 19.91 5.23
CA ILE A 453 -6.77 20.47 4.01
C ILE A 453 -5.76 20.75 2.89
N ARG A 454 -6.31 20.87 1.68
CA ARG A 454 -5.71 21.57 0.54
C ARG A 454 -6.73 22.57 0.00
N TYR A 455 -6.32 23.83 -0.15
CA TYR A 455 -7.18 24.89 -0.67
C TYR A 455 -6.35 25.84 -1.53
N GLY A 456 -6.60 25.91 -2.84
CA GLY A 456 -5.68 26.60 -3.76
C GLY A 456 -4.24 26.10 -3.58
N GLY A 457 -3.30 27.01 -3.32
CA GLY A 457 -1.92 26.69 -2.96
C GLY A 457 -1.62 26.58 -1.45
N TYR A 458 -2.67 26.60 -0.60
CA TYR A 458 -2.56 26.39 0.84
C TYR A 458 -2.56 24.91 1.19
N LYS A 459 -1.61 24.52 2.06
CA LYS A 459 -1.50 23.20 2.68
C LYS A 459 -1.38 23.39 4.20
N GLY A 460 -2.18 22.65 4.96
CA GLY A 460 -2.06 22.62 6.41
C GLY A 460 -3.25 21.96 7.11
N VAL A 461 -3.37 22.22 8.41
CA VAL A 461 -4.53 21.90 9.24
C VAL A 461 -5.37 23.16 9.45
N VAL A 462 -6.69 23.01 9.55
CA VAL A 462 -7.58 24.05 10.08
C VAL A 462 -8.33 23.50 11.28
N ALA A 463 -8.25 24.21 12.41
CA ALA A 463 -8.96 23.87 13.63
C ALA A 463 -10.24 24.69 13.76
N VAL A 464 -11.29 24.11 14.33
CA VAL A 464 -12.58 24.78 14.51
C VAL A 464 -12.39 25.95 15.47
N ASP A 465 -12.75 27.16 15.04
CA ASP A 465 -12.85 28.34 15.88
C ASP A 465 -14.33 28.77 15.98
N PRO A 466 -14.99 28.53 17.12
CA PRO A 466 -16.40 28.90 17.32
C PRO A 466 -16.67 30.41 17.23
N THR A 467 -15.63 31.24 17.37
CA THR A 467 -15.73 32.71 17.35
C THR A 467 -15.46 33.31 15.97
N SER A 468 -14.99 32.50 15.01
CA SER A 468 -14.64 33.00 13.67
C SER A 468 -15.88 33.33 12.85
N SER A 469 -15.94 34.56 12.33
CA SER A 469 -16.98 35.02 11.40
C SER A 469 -16.66 34.70 9.94
N LYS A 470 -15.39 34.41 9.62
CA LYS A 470 -14.93 34.02 8.29
C LYS A 470 -14.90 32.51 8.18
N LYS A 471 -15.23 31.99 7.01
CA LYS A 471 -15.29 30.54 6.76
C LYS A 471 -13.92 29.89 6.97
N LEU A 472 -12.86 30.51 6.45
CA LEU A 472 -11.47 30.07 6.64
C LEU A 472 -10.58 31.25 7.02
N SER A 473 -9.67 31.02 7.97
CA SER A 473 -8.60 31.95 8.34
C SER A 473 -7.25 31.28 8.11
N LEU A 474 -6.50 31.71 7.11
CA LEU A 474 -5.28 31.04 6.65
C LEU A 474 -4.03 31.88 6.93
N ARG A 475 -2.88 31.22 7.08
CA ARG A 475 -1.60 31.85 7.41
C ARG A 475 -0.60 31.81 6.24
N LYS A 476 0.40 32.69 6.29
CA LYS A 476 1.45 32.77 5.26
C LYS A 476 2.26 31.46 5.19
N SER A 477 2.57 30.86 6.34
CA SER A 477 3.24 29.57 6.45
C SER A 477 2.51 28.46 5.69
N MET A 478 1.18 28.51 5.59
CA MET A 478 0.37 27.52 4.87
C MET A 478 0.41 27.72 3.34
N CYS A 479 0.61 28.94 2.85
CA CYS A 479 0.63 29.27 1.42
C CYS A 479 1.95 28.82 0.77
N LYS A 480 1.88 27.79 -0.09
CA LYS A 480 3.08 27.20 -0.69
C LYS A 480 3.34 27.66 -2.14
N TYR A 481 2.31 28.12 -2.84
CA TYR A 481 2.34 28.69 -4.19
C TYR A 481 1.04 29.46 -4.47
N LYS A 482 0.98 30.27 -5.54
CA LYS A 482 -0.22 31.04 -5.91
C LYS A 482 -1.17 30.20 -6.75
N SER A 483 -2.47 30.30 -6.50
CA SER A 483 -3.49 29.55 -7.26
C SER A 483 -4.85 30.25 -7.21
N GLU A 484 -5.60 30.18 -8.31
CA GLU A 484 -6.98 30.69 -8.43
C GLU A 484 -8.04 29.70 -7.97
N ASN A 485 -7.65 28.48 -7.59
CA ASN A 485 -8.60 27.43 -7.21
C ASN A 485 -9.23 27.71 -5.83
N ILE A 486 -10.56 27.64 -5.76
CA ILE A 486 -11.40 27.92 -4.58
C ILE A 486 -12.03 26.68 -3.93
N LYS A 487 -11.67 25.48 -4.39
CA LYS A 487 -12.21 24.22 -3.86
C LYS A 487 -11.42 23.79 -2.62
N LEU A 488 -12.15 23.44 -1.57
CA LEU A 488 -11.60 22.86 -0.35
C LEU A 488 -11.57 21.33 -0.47
N ASP A 489 -10.37 20.76 -0.36
CA ASP A 489 -10.18 19.31 -0.28
C ASP A 489 -9.75 18.93 1.14
N VAL A 490 -10.38 17.89 1.69
CA VAL A 490 -10.03 17.29 2.97
C VAL A 490 -9.27 15.99 2.74
N LEU A 491 -8.14 15.85 3.42
CA LEU A 491 -7.30 14.64 3.37
C LEU A 491 -7.59 13.74 4.58
N GLU A 492 -7.60 14.34 5.77
CA GLU A 492 -7.83 13.66 7.04
C GLU A 492 -8.50 14.60 8.04
N TRP A 493 -9.01 14.06 9.14
CA TRP A 493 -9.66 14.82 10.21
C TRP A 493 -9.36 14.23 11.59
N SER A 494 -9.60 15.04 12.63
CA SER A 494 -9.46 14.61 14.02
C SER A 494 -10.49 13.53 14.36
N ARG A 495 -10.01 12.42 14.92
CA ARG A 495 -10.81 11.28 15.38
C ARG A 495 -9.99 10.43 16.35
N TYR A 496 -10.63 9.50 17.04
CA TYR A 496 -9.91 8.46 17.78
C TYR A 496 -8.92 7.73 16.87
N GLN A 497 -7.63 7.77 17.24
CA GLN A 497 -6.60 6.94 16.64
C GLN A 497 -5.80 6.21 17.73
N PRO A 498 -5.70 4.87 17.67
CA PRO A 498 -5.02 4.07 18.65
C PRO A 498 -3.55 4.44 18.76
N CYS A 499 -3.07 4.42 20.00
CA CYS A 499 -1.69 4.67 20.32
C CYS A 499 -0.91 3.36 20.31
N PHE A 500 0.25 3.37 19.65
CA PHE A 500 1.16 2.23 19.66
C PHE A 500 2.56 2.70 19.97
N LEU A 501 3.24 1.97 20.85
CA LEU A 501 4.70 1.99 20.89
C LEU A 501 5.24 1.40 19.59
N ASN A 502 6.47 1.77 19.25
CA ASN A 502 7.22 1.17 18.16
C ASN A 502 8.69 1.09 18.57
N ARG A 503 9.53 0.45 17.75
CA ARG A 503 10.98 0.30 18.02
C ARG A 503 11.67 1.64 18.32
N GLN A 504 11.32 2.73 17.64
CA GLN A 504 11.94 4.04 17.85
C GLN A 504 11.57 4.62 19.21
N ILE A 505 10.28 4.72 19.53
CA ILE A 505 9.80 5.24 20.82
C ILE A 505 10.32 4.37 21.99
N ILE A 506 10.27 3.04 21.87
CA ILE A 506 10.79 2.12 22.89
C ILE A 506 12.28 2.37 23.13
N THR A 507 13.06 2.52 22.05
CA THR A 507 14.50 2.83 22.15
C THR A 507 14.75 4.14 22.90
N LEU A 508 13.98 5.19 22.60
CA LEU A 508 14.12 6.49 23.26
C LEU A 508 13.68 6.45 24.73
N LEU A 509 12.50 5.93 25.02
CA LEU A 509 12.00 5.80 26.41
C LEU A 509 12.92 4.94 27.27
N SER A 510 13.41 3.82 26.73
CA SER A 510 14.41 2.98 27.41
C SER A 510 15.72 3.75 27.62
N THR A 511 16.16 4.58 26.67
CA THR A 511 17.34 5.45 26.83
C THR A 511 17.15 6.51 27.91
N LEU A 512 15.93 7.03 28.06
CA LEU A 512 15.57 8.04 29.06
C LEU A 512 15.30 7.45 30.46
N GLY A 513 15.28 6.13 30.60
CA GLY A 513 15.27 5.44 31.90
C GLY A 513 14.01 4.64 32.22
N VAL A 514 13.06 4.50 31.28
CA VAL A 514 11.94 3.55 31.44
C VAL A 514 12.49 2.13 31.49
N MET A 515 12.10 1.36 32.50
CA MET A 515 12.63 0.01 32.74
C MET A 515 12.09 -1.00 31.72
N ASP A 516 12.92 -1.98 31.34
CA ASP A 516 12.56 -3.05 30.40
C ASP A 516 11.26 -3.79 30.82
N LEU A 517 11.11 -4.06 32.13
CA LEU A 517 9.93 -4.72 32.72
C LEU A 517 8.61 -4.01 32.40
N VAL A 518 8.62 -2.68 32.23
CA VAL A 518 7.42 -1.94 31.84
C VAL A 518 6.99 -2.35 30.43
N PHE A 519 7.92 -2.38 29.48
CA PHE A 519 7.60 -2.75 28.10
C PHE A 519 7.18 -4.22 27.98
N GLU A 520 7.85 -5.12 28.71
CA GLU A 520 7.48 -6.53 28.78
C GLU A 520 6.05 -6.70 29.34
N LYS A 521 5.71 -5.97 30.41
CA LYS A 521 4.34 -5.91 30.95
C LYS A 521 3.34 -5.40 29.92
N LYS A 522 3.59 -4.26 29.26
CA LYS A 522 2.68 -3.70 28.25
C LYS A 522 2.50 -4.64 27.05
N GLN A 523 3.55 -5.34 26.61
CA GLN A 523 3.43 -6.33 25.54
C GLN A 523 2.57 -7.51 25.97
N LYS A 524 2.76 -8.03 27.18
CA LYS A 524 1.94 -9.12 27.73
C LYS A 524 0.47 -8.73 27.83
N GLU A 525 0.18 -7.54 28.37
CA GLU A 525 -1.18 -6.98 28.42
C GLU A 525 -1.81 -6.87 27.02
N ALA A 526 -1.03 -6.41 26.02
CA ALA A 526 -1.50 -6.34 24.65
C ALA A 526 -1.78 -7.73 24.05
N ILE A 527 -0.94 -8.74 24.33
CA ILE A 527 -1.17 -10.12 23.88
C ILE A 527 -2.43 -10.70 24.55
N GLU A 528 -2.61 -10.50 25.86
CA GLU A 528 -3.80 -10.94 26.59
C GLU A 528 -5.09 -10.31 26.03
N GLN A 529 -5.05 -9.03 25.64
CA GLN A 529 -6.17 -8.39 24.95
C GLN A 529 -6.45 -9.01 23.56
N LEU A 530 -5.41 -9.40 22.83
CA LEU A 530 -5.55 -10.06 21.53
C LEU A 530 -6.06 -11.50 21.68
N ASP A 531 -5.69 -12.21 22.74
CA ASP A 531 -6.20 -13.55 23.04
C ASP A 531 -7.67 -13.49 23.48
N ALA A 532 -8.03 -12.46 24.25
CA ALA A 532 -9.40 -12.21 24.67
C ALA A 532 -10.37 -11.96 23.50
N LEU A 533 -9.88 -11.53 22.33
CA LEU A 533 -10.70 -11.43 21.11
C LEU A 533 -11.43 -12.73 20.78
N LEU A 534 -10.82 -13.87 21.09
CA LEU A 534 -11.32 -15.20 20.72
C LEU A 534 -12.11 -15.90 21.83
N THR A 535 -12.00 -15.45 23.08
CA THR A 535 -12.52 -16.19 24.24
C THR A 535 -13.61 -15.46 25.01
N ASP A 536 -13.63 -14.12 24.98
CA ASP A 536 -14.58 -13.30 25.75
C ASP A 536 -15.29 -12.30 24.82
N PRO A 537 -16.60 -12.44 24.57
CA PRO A 537 -17.34 -11.54 23.70
C PRO A 537 -17.29 -10.07 24.11
N LEU A 538 -17.31 -9.77 25.42
CA LEU A 538 -17.31 -8.39 25.92
C LEU A 538 -15.94 -7.73 25.75
N ARG A 539 -14.86 -8.47 26.05
CA ARG A 539 -13.49 -7.98 25.84
C ARG A 539 -13.13 -7.94 24.36
N SER A 540 -13.69 -8.85 23.56
CA SER A 540 -13.56 -8.82 22.09
C SER A 540 -14.19 -7.56 21.50
N GLN A 541 -15.38 -7.17 21.95
CA GLN A 541 -16.00 -5.90 21.57
C GLN A 541 -15.10 -4.70 21.89
N GLU A 542 -14.56 -4.65 23.10
CA GLU A 542 -13.66 -3.57 23.53
C GLU A 542 -12.38 -3.52 22.67
N ALA A 543 -11.73 -4.66 22.43
CA ALA A 543 -10.54 -4.74 21.60
C ALA A 543 -10.81 -4.34 20.14
N LEU A 544 -11.97 -4.71 19.56
CA LEU A 544 -12.38 -4.26 18.23
C LEU A 544 -12.69 -2.75 18.18
N GLU A 545 -13.14 -2.15 19.27
CA GLU A 545 -13.34 -0.69 19.37
C GLU A 545 -12.02 0.07 19.43
N LEU A 546 -11.09 -0.40 20.27
CA LEU A 546 -9.88 0.33 20.59
C LEU A 546 -8.72 0.04 19.63
N ILE A 547 -8.47 -1.23 19.31
CA ILE A 547 -7.27 -1.64 18.55
C ILE A 547 -7.50 -1.55 17.03
N PHE A 548 -8.74 -1.77 16.59
CA PHE A 548 -9.11 -1.86 15.18
C PHE A 548 -10.21 -0.87 14.78
N PRO A 549 -9.98 0.45 14.93
CA PRO A 549 -10.98 1.44 14.56
C PRO A 549 -11.26 1.41 13.05
N GLY A 550 -12.53 1.51 12.68
CA GLY A 550 -12.97 1.63 11.29
C GLY A 550 -14.27 0.92 10.98
N GLU A 551 -14.80 1.15 9.79
CA GLU A 551 -16.06 0.53 9.33
C GLU A 551 -15.93 -0.99 9.13
N LYS A 552 -14.72 -1.48 8.86
CA LYS A 552 -14.46 -2.90 8.54
C LYS A 552 -14.85 -3.84 9.69
N THR A 553 -14.63 -3.43 10.93
CA THR A 553 -14.96 -4.21 12.13
C THR A 553 -16.39 -3.97 12.63
N LYS A 554 -17.16 -3.06 12.00
CA LYS A 554 -18.54 -2.75 12.41
C LYS A 554 -19.42 -4.00 12.40
N VAL A 555 -19.30 -4.81 11.35
CA VAL A 555 -20.03 -6.10 11.24
C VAL A 555 -19.70 -7.00 12.42
N LEU A 556 -18.41 -7.18 12.72
CA LEU A 556 -17.96 -8.05 13.81
C LEU A 556 -18.48 -7.58 15.18
N LYS A 557 -18.51 -6.26 15.41
CA LYS A 557 -19.08 -5.67 16.63
C LYS A 557 -20.57 -5.97 16.76
N GLU A 558 -21.34 -5.74 15.70
CA GLU A 558 -22.79 -5.99 15.70
C GLU A 558 -23.13 -7.48 15.88
N MET A 559 -22.32 -8.38 15.31
CA MET A 559 -22.45 -9.83 15.55
C MET A 559 -22.25 -10.16 17.03
N LEU A 560 -21.17 -9.67 17.65
CA LEU A 560 -20.93 -9.88 19.08
C LEU A 560 -22.06 -9.25 19.93
N PHE A 561 -22.57 -8.07 19.56
CA PHE A 561 -23.70 -7.43 20.27
C PHE A 561 -25.00 -8.24 20.18
N CYS A 562 -25.17 -9.00 19.11
CA CYS A 562 -26.31 -9.88 18.91
C CYS A 562 -26.17 -11.24 19.63
N GLY A 563 -25.08 -11.46 20.37
CA GLY A 563 -24.86 -12.67 21.17
C GLY A 563 -24.13 -13.80 20.45
N TYR A 564 -23.60 -13.57 19.24
CA TYR A 564 -22.73 -14.54 18.58
C TYR A 564 -21.46 -14.79 19.41
N GLN A 565 -21.10 -16.05 19.56
CA GLN A 565 -19.84 -16.45 20.19
C GLN A 565 -18.70 -16.36 19.17
N ALA A 566 -17.53 -15.91 19.63
CA ALA A 566 -16.38 -15.59 18.78
C ALA A 566 -15.84 -16.80 18.00
N ASP A 567 -15.94 -18.01 18.54
CA ASP A 567 -15.41 -19.24 17.96
C ASP A 567 -16.47 -20.10 17.23
N THR A 568 -17.76 -19.88 17.51
CA THR A 568 -18.86 -20.68 16.94
C THR A 568 -19.26 -20.27 15.54
N GLU A 569 -19.35 -18.97 15.24
CA GLU A 569 -19.76 -18.50 13.92
C GLU A 569 -18.53 -18.47 12.98
N PRO A 570 -18.53 -19.24 11.87
CA PRO A 570 -17.36 -19.42 11.02
C PRO A 570 -16.76 -18.12 10.46
N PHE A 571 -17.58 -17.17 10.01
CA PHE A 571 -17.10 -15.91 9.45
C PHE A 571 -16.44 -15.01 10.51
N LEU A 572 -17.07 -14.86 11.67
CA LEU A 572 -16.57 -14.12 12.82
C LEU A 572 -15.26 -14.72 13.34
N SER A 573 -15.22 -16.04 13.54
CA SER A 573 -14.03 -16.76 14.00
C SER A 573 -12.85 -16.57 13.04
N MET A 574 -13.09 -16.74 11.73
CA MET A 574 -12.08 -16.52 10.68
C MET A 574 -11.54 -15.08 10.70
N MET A 575 -12.42 -14.09 10.82
CA MET A 575 -12.04 -12.67 10.85
C MET A 575 -11.24 -12.33 12.13
N LEU A 576 -11.70 -12.74 13.31
CA LEU A 576 -11.04 -12.46 14.58
C LEU A 576 -9.65 -13.11 14.68
N ARG A 577 -9.51 -14.36 14.22
CA ARG A 577 -8.23 -15.07 14.18
C ARG A 577 -7.22 -14.37 13.26
N THR A 578 -7.68 -13.87 12.12
CA THR A 578 -6.84 -13.11 11.17
C THR A 578 -6.39 -11.77 11.78
N LEU A 579 -7.30 -11.05 12.44
CA LEU A 579 -6.97 -9.81 13.16
C LEU A 579 -5.91 -10.04 14.25
N ARG A 580 -6.08 -11.10 15.04
CA ARG A 580 -5.11 -11.52 16.06
C ARG A 580 -3.75 -11.85 15.43
N ALA A 581 -3.71 -12.71 14.41
CA ALA A 581 -2.48 -13.13 13.73
C ALA A 581 -1.71 -11.93 13.15
N SER A 582 -2.42 -10.98 12.53
CA SER A 582 -1.82 -9.76 12.00
C SER A 582 -1.16 -8.91 13.08
N LYS A 583 -1.82 -8.71 14.22
CA LYS A 583 -1.24 -7.93 15.33
C LYS A 583 -0.07 -8.62 16.01
N LEU A 584 -0.10 -9.94 16.15
CA LEU A 584 1.06 -10.70 16.61
C LEU A 584 2.26 -10.56 15.65
N LEU A 585 2.00 -10.56 14.34
CA LEU A 585 3.03 -10.30 13.34
C LEU A 585 3.58 -8.87 13.42
N GLU A 586 2.73 -7.86 13.66
CA GLU A 586 3.18 -6.47 13.90
C GLU A 586 4.02 -6.33 15.19
N LEU A 587 3.67 -7.06 16.26
CA LEU A 587 4.46 -7.12 17.49
C LEU A 587 5.86 -7.71 17.22
N ARG A 588 5.95 -8.85 16.52
CA ARG A 588 7.23 -9.47 16.14
C ARG A 588 8.08 -8.55 15.26
N LEU A 589 7.52 -8.06 14.15
CA LEU A 589 8.29 -7.36 13.12
C LEU A 589 8.56 -5.89 13.43
N LYS A 590 7.74 -5.24 14.27
CA LYS A 590 7.80 -3.79 14.49
C LYS A 590 7.71 -3.37 15.96
N SER A 591 7.53 -4.32 16.88
CA SER A 591 7.31 -4.05 18.31
C SER A 591 6.16 -3.05 18.51
N ARG A 592 5.08 -3.25 17.72
CA ARG A 592 3.93 -2.34 17.68
C ARG A 592 2.95 -2.64 18.81
N ILE A 593 3.32 -2.25 20.04
CA ILE A 593 2.56 -2.56 21.26
C ILE A 593 1.44 -1.53 21.44
N PHE A 594 0.19 -1.99 21.56
CA PHE A 594 -0.96 -1.11 21.81
C PHE A 594 -0.92 -0.55 23.24
N ILE A 595 -1.16 0.76 23.39
CA ILE A 595 -1.22 1.44 24.68
C ILE A 595 -2.62 2.04 24.87
N PRO A 596 -3.44 1.49 25.79
CA PRO A 596 -4.78 2.03 26.07
C PRO A 596 -4.76 3.47 26.60
N ASN A 597 -3.75 3.79 27.41
CA ASN A 597 -3.55 5.10 28.05
C ASN A 597 -2.81 6.09 27.15
N GLY A 598 -3.26 6.18 25.90
CA GLY A 598 -2.73 7.14 24.94
C GLY A 598 -3.55 7.18 23.66
N ARG A 599 -3.35 8.22 22.85
CA ARG A 599 -3.87 8.32 21.49
C ARG A 599 -2.83 8.91 20.56
N CYS A 600 -2.95 8.57 19.28
CA CYS A 600 -2.30 9.34 18.23
C CYS A 600 -3.20 10.55 17.91
N MET A 601 -2.69 11.78 18.04
CA MET A 601 -3.53 12.98 17.95
C MET A 601 -2.98 13.97 16.92
N MET A 602 -3.88 14.66 16.20
CA MET A 602 -3.49 15.77 15.33
C MET A 602 -3.03 16.96 16.18
N GLY A 603 -1.95 17.61 15.77
CA GLY A 603 -1.47 18.82 16.42
C GLY A 603 -2.37 20.02 16.11
N CYS A 604 -2.70 20.80 17.14
CA CYS A 604 -3.45 22.06 17.06
C CYS A 604 -2.74 23.18 17.82
N LEU A 605 -3.14 24.43 17.57
CA LEU A 605 -2.62 25.62 18.23
C LEU A 605 -3.67 26.24 19.13
N ASP A 606 -3.25 26.68 20.32
CA ASP A 606 -4.08 27.48 21.20
C ASP A 606 -4.20 28.92 20.69
N GLU A 607 -5.26 29.19 19.93
CA GLU A 607 -5.61 30.53 19.43
C GLU A 607 -6.03 31.50 20.56
N THR A 608 -6.40 30.98 21.75
CA THR A 608 -6.86 31.80 22.88
C THR A 608 -5.71 32.41 23.69
N ARG A 609 -4.47 31.91 23.46
CA ARG A 609 -3.27 32.35 24.17
C ARG A 609 -3.37 32.14 25.68
N THR A 610 -4.03 31.08 26.12
CA THR A 610 -4.20 30.74 27.52
C THR A 610 -3.08 29.82 28.01
N LEU A 611 -2.72 28.79 27.25
CA LEU A 611 -1.70 27.81 27.63
C LEU A 611 -0.32 28.46 27.76
N GLU A 612 0.40 28.11 28.85
CA GLU A 612 1.79 28.50 29.06
C GLU A 612 2.76 27.52 28.41
N TYR A 613 4.03 27.93 28.29
CA TYR A 613 5.07 27.06 27.74
C TYR A 613 5.33 25.87 28.67
N GLY A 614 5.28 24.65 28.12
CA GLY A 614 5.32 23.40 28.87
C GLY A 614 3.94 22.78 29.11
N GLU A 615 2.87 23.51 28.81
CA GLU A 615 1.50 23.04 28.95
C GLU A 615 0.91 22.61 27.60
N VAL A 616 -0.07 21.72 27.64
CA VAL A 616 -0.91 21.31 26.50
C VAL A 616 -2.35 21.16 26.96
N PHE A 617 -3.30 21.19 26.02
CA PHE A 617 -4.68 20.77 26.28
C PHE A 617 -4.97 19.47 25.55
N VAL A 618 -5.54 18.50 26.28
CA VAL A 618 -5.87 17.16 25.79
C VAL A 618 -7.28 16.80 26.22
N GLN A 619 -8.16 16.70 25.23
CA GLN A 619 -9.54 16.23 25.40
C GLN A 619 -9.79 15.08 24.43
N ILE A 620 -10.41 14.02 24.93
CA ILE A 620 -10.66 12.79 24.18
C ILE A 620 -12.15 12.50 24.08
N SER A 621 -12.59 12.00 22.93
CA SER A 621 -13.94 11.45 22.79
C SER A 621 -14.10 10.14 23.58
N ARG A 622 -15.22 9.92 24.26
CA ARG A 622 -15.49 8.66 24.97
C ARG A 622 -15.78 7.54 23.99
N SER A 623 -15.05 6.43 24.10
CA SER A 623 -15.57 5.13 23.61
C SER A 623 -16.54 4.59 24.65
N SER A 624 -17.57 3.87 24.18
CA SER A 624 -18.76 3.47 24.94
C SER A 624 -18.52 2.73 26.28
N ARG A 625 -17.29 2.25 26.55
CA ARG A 625 -16.93 1.46 27.73
C ARG A 625 -15.63 1.86 28.44
N GLN A 626 -15.02 2.99 28.09
CA GLN A 626 -13.58 3.21 28.35
C GLN A 626 -13.12 3.41 29.81
N LEU A 627 -13.97 3.34 30.83
CA LEU A 627 -13.53 3.49 32.23
C LEU A 627 -14.42 2.68 33.18
N SER A 628 -14.22 1.36 33.25
CA SER A 628 -14.77 0.55 34.34
C SER A 628 -13.81 0.36 35.51
N ASN A 629 -12.53 0.75 35.47
CA ASN A 629 -11.64 0.62 36.63
C ASN A 629 -10.60 1.77 36.78
N ASP A 630 -10.48 2.25 38.02
CA ASP A 630 -9.39 2.96 38.73
C ASP A 630 -8.86 4.36 38.31
N PHE A 631 -9.18 4.94 37.15
CA PHE A 631 -8.60 6.25 36.74
C PHE A 631 -9.56 7.45 36.72
N SER A 632 -10.71 7.32 37.37
CA SER A 632 -11.79 8.33 37.46
C SER A 632 -11.34 9.71 37.97
N HIS A 633 -10.25 9.79 38.75
CA HIS A 633 -9.80 11.05 39.35
C HIS A 633 -9.00 11.99 38.42
N MET A 634 -8.43 11.49 37.32
CA MET A 634 -7.59 12.30 36.40
C MET A 634 -8.33 12.76 35.14
N PHE A 635 -9.53 12.23 34.91
CA PHE A 635 -10.38 12.60 33.79
C PHE A 635 -11.61 13.33 34.30
N ARG A 636 -11.79 14.58 33.87
CA ARG A 636 -13.02 15.32 34.14
C ARG A 636 -13.98 15.19 32.96
N PRO A 637 -15.29 14.99 33.21
CA PRO A 637 -16.26 15.11 32.14
C PRO A 637 -16.25 16.55 31.62
N SER A 638 -16.21 16.70 30.30
CA SER A 638 -16.34 18.03 29.68
C SER A 638 -17.72 18.59 29.98
N SER A 639 -17.78 19.82 30.48
CA SER A 639 -19.04 20.50 30.82
C SER A 639 -19.83 20.91 29.57
N SER A 640 -19.15 21.06 28.42
CA SER A 640 -19.77 21.44 27.14
C SER A 640 -20.22 20.26 26.30
N ILE A 641 -19.56 19.11 26.39
CA ILE A 641 -19.87 17.90 25.60
C ILE A 641 -19.85 16.68 26.54
N PRO A 642 -21.00 16.15 26.97
CA PRO A 642 -21.10 15.09 27.98
C PRO A 642 -20.28 13.83 27.67
N ASN A 643 -20.02 13.60 26.38
CA ASN A 643 -19.29 12.45 25.87
C ASN A 643 -17.78 12.66 25.73
N ASN A 644 -17.21 13.80 26.18
CA ASN A 644 -15.77 14.05 26.12
C ASN A 644 -15.14 14.03 27.51
N LEU A 645 -13.88 13.58 27.59
CA LEU A 645 -13.09 13.54 28.81
C LEU A 645 -11.86 14.42 28.66
N ILE A 646 -11.62 15.27 29.65
CA ILE A 646 -10.47 16.17 29.71
C ILE A 646 -9.44 15.53 30.64
N PHE A 647 -8.19 15.45 30.18
CA PHE A 647 -7.09 14.90 30.96
C PHE A 647 -6.29 16.02 31.64
N GLU A 648 -6.01 15.87 32.93
CA GLU A 648 -5.10 16.73 33.69
C GLU A 648 -3.95 15.89 34.27
N GLY A 649 -2.71 16.25 33.95
CA GLY A 649 -1.54 15.50 34.41
C GLY A 649 -0.35 15.58 33.46
N GLU A 650 0.67 14.77 33.72
CA GLU A 650 1.83 14.68 32.84
C GLU A 650 1.52 13.80 31.62
N VAL A 651 1.98 14.23 30.44
CA VAL A 651 1.85 13.49 29.18
C VAL A 651 3.20 13.41 28.48
N VAL A 652 3.46 12.25 27.88
CA VAL A 652 4.56 12.04 26.95
C VAL A 652 4.06 12.36 25.54
N VAL A 653 4.75 13.29 24.88
CA VAL A 653 4.49 13.70 23.50
C VAL A 653 5.71 13.41 22.64
N ALA A 654 5.51 12.72 21.51
CA ALA A 654 6.56 12.46 20.53
C ALA A 654 5.98 12.42 19.11
N LYS A 655 6.80 12.71 18.10
CA LYS A 655 6.40 12.58 16.70
C LYS A 655 7.27 11.58 15.96
N ASN A 656 6.63 10.56 15.38
CA ASN A 656 7.32 9.54 14.58
C ASN A 656 7.57 10.03 13.15
N PRO A 657 8.71 9.66 12.54
CA PRO A 657 9.86 9.01 13.16
C PRO A 657 10.63 9.95 14.12
N CYS A 658 11.08 9.42 15.25
CA CYS A 658 11.88 10.13 16.26
C CYS A 658 13.17 9.36 16.58
N LEU A 659 14.31 10.04 16.59
CA LEU A 659 15.63 9.40 16.77
C LEU A 659 16.46 10.07 17.87
N HIS A 660 16.29 11.38 18.09
CA HIS A 660 17.02 12.08 19.13
C HIS A 660 16.32 11.87 20.49
N PRO A 661 17.03 11.57 21.58
CA PRO A 661 16.40 11.38 22.90
C PRO A 661 15.59 12.58 23.40
N GLY A 662 15.92 13.79 22.95
CA GLY A 662 15.15 15.01 23.23
C GLY A 662 13.87 15.19 22.41
N ASP A 663 13.58 14.31 21.44
CA ASP A 663 12.34 14.33 20.65
C ASP A 663 11.12 13.85 21.44
N VAL A 664 11.36 13.14 22.55
CA VAL A 664 10.33 12.73 23.50
C VAL A 664 10.21 13.82 24.57
N ARG A 665 9.05 14.47 24.62
CA ARG A 665 8.77 15.55 25.56
C ARG A 665 7.81 15.08 26.65
N VAL A 666 8.08 15.51 27.88
CA VAL A 666 7.10 15.44 28.96
C VAL A 666 6.50 16.84 29.12
N LEU A 667 5.19 16.94 28.91
CA LEU A 667 4.41 18.18 28.98
C LEU A 667 3.30 18.01 30.02
N LYS A 668 2.73 19.12 30.47
CA LYS A 668 1.62 19.12 31.44
C LYS A 668 0.30 19.39 30.73
N ALA A 669 -0.60 18.41 30.72
CA ALA A 669 -1.98 18.61 30.31
C ALA A 669 -2.74 19.38 31.39
N VAL A 670 -3.40 20.48 30.99
CA VAL A 670 -4.17 21.35 31.87
C VAL A 670 -5.57 21.61 31.31
N ASP A 671 -6.56 21.77 32.18
CA ASP A 671 -7.92 22.10 31.78
C ASP A 671 -8.07 23.59 31.41
N VAL A 672 -8.53 23.85 30.19
CA VAL A 672 -8.78 25.19 29.67
C VAL A 672 -10.19 25.26 29.08
N PRO A 673 -11.16 25.88 29.78
CA PRO A 673 -12.55 25.99 29.32
C PRO A 673 -12.73 26.55 27.91
N ALA A 674 -11.89 27.51 27.53
CA ALA A 674 -11.94 28.11 26.19
C ALA A 674 -11.60 27.11 25.06
N LEU A 675 -10.94 26.00 25.36
CA LEU A 675 -10.48 24.99 24.40
C LEU A 675 -11.37 23.73 24.37
N HIS A 676 -12.45 23.65 25.16
CA HIS A 676 -13.31 22.46 25.26
C HIS A 676 -14.01 22.06 23.93
N HIS A 677 -14.03 22.94 22.94
CA HIS A 677 -14.52 22.65 21.59
C HIS A 677 -13.56 21.77 20.77
N LEU A 678 -12.30 21.63 21.20
CA LEU A 678 -11.29 20.80 20.54
C LEU A 678 -11.24 19.42 21.20
N ALA A 679 -11.43 18.36 20.43
CA ALA A 679 -11.36 16.97 20.87
C ALA A 679 -10.55 16.12 19.90
N ASP A 680 -9.94 15.04 20.43
CA ASP A 680 -9.08 14.12 19.68
C ASP A 680 -7.92 14.80 18.93
N CYS A 681 -7.46 15.93 19.48
CA CYS A 681 -6.31 16.71 19.06
C CYS A 681 -5.47 17.06 20.30
N VAL A 682 -4.17 17.27 20.09
CA VAL A 682 -3.30 17.85 21.12
C VAL A 682 -3.10 19.32 20.80
N VAL A 683 -3.48 20.19 21.73
CA VAL A 683 -3.39 21.64 21.53
C VAL A 683 -2.12 22.17 22.19
N PHE A 684 -1.26 22.79 21.40
CA PHE A 684 0.01 23.34 21.82
C PHE A 684 -0.10 24.85 22.11
N PRO A 685 0.71 25.37 23.04
CA PRO A 685 0.73 26.78 23.37
C PRO A 685 1.37 27.58 22.24
N GLN A 686 0.85 28.78 22.01
CA GLN A 686 1.50 29.77 21.16
C GLN A 686 2.52 30.64 21.91
N LYS A 687 2.70 30.39 23.23
CA LYS A 687 3.68 31.06 24.09
C LYS A 687 4.93 30.21 24.24
N GLY A 688 6.06 30.89 24.46
CA GLY A 688 7.26 30.25 24.97
C GLY A 688 8.52 30.56 24.18
N LYS A 689 9.52 29.70 24.39
CA LYS A 689 10.87 29.90 23.85
C LYS A 689 11.10 29.23 22.50
N ARG A 690 10.30 28.21 22.19
CA ARG A 690 10.37 27.36 20.99
C ARG A 690 9.04 26.58 20.90
N PRO A 691 8.47 26.33 19.71
CA PRO A 691 7.24 25.55 19.58
C PRO A 691 7.47 24.09 20.00
N HIS A 692 6.58 23.51 20.83
CA HIS A 692 6.64 22.09 21.18
C HIS A 692 6.56 21.13 19.97
N PRO A 693 5.78 21.42 18.91
CA PRO A 693 5.88 20.70 17.63
C PRO A 693 7.31 20.58 17.12
N ASN A 694 8.02 21.71 17.04
CA ASN A 694 9.40 21.75 16.56
C ASN A 694 10.39 21.03 17.49
N GLU A 695 10.07 20.91 18.78
CA GLU A 695 10.84 20.15 19.76
C GLU A 695 10.67 18.63 19.59
N CYS A 696 9.58 18.19 18.95
CA CYS A 696 9.29 16.80 18.65
C CYS A 696 9.75 16.47 17.22
N SER A 697 11.01 16.13 17.00
CA SER A 697 11.51 15.74 15.66
C SER A 697 11.39 16.84 14.57
N GLY A 698 11.36 18.12 14.95
CA GLY A 698 11.25 19.23 13.98
C GLY A 698 9.87 19.33 13.32
N SER A 699 8.82 18.80 13.97
CA SER A 699 7.45 18.78 13.47
C SER A 699 6.84 20.17 13.27
N ASP A 700 5.80 20.23 12.44
CA ASP A 700 4.93 21.38 12.27
C ASP A 700 3.46 21.01 12.58
N LEU A 701 2.51 21.89 12.22
CA LEU A 701 1.08 21.67 12.39
C LEU A 701 0.38 21.50 11.03
N ASP A 702 1.07 20.98 10.00
CA ASP A 702 0.53 20.82 8.63
C ASP A 702 -0.24 19.49 8.39
N GLY A 703 -0.41 18.73 9.46
CA GLY A 703 -1.13 17.45 9.53
C GLY A 703 -0.35 16.35 10.25
N ASP A 704 0.74 16.70 10.93
CA ASP A 704 1.51 15.75 11.75
C ASP A 704 0.67 15.19 12.90
N LEU A 705 0.85 13.89 13.14
CA LEU A 705 0.23 13.16 14.24
C LEU A 705 1.25 12.88 15.34
N TYR A 706 0.82 13.11 16.58
CA TYR A 706 1.65 13.00 17.77
C TYR A 706 1.23 11.78 18.59
N PHE A 707 2.22 10.98 19.00
CA PHE A 707 2.06 10.01 20.07
C PHE A 707 1.86 10.80 21.37
N VAL A 708 0.66 10.70 21.97
CA VAL A 708 0.32 11.34 23.25
C VAL A 708 -0.06 10.24 24.23
N CYS A 709 0.75 10.06 25.27
CA CYS A 709 0.60 8.98 26.24
C CYS A 709 0.61 9.52 27.67
N TRP A 710 -0.37 9.11 28.46
CA TRP A 710 -0.51 9.49 29.87
C TRP A 710 -0.38 8.30 30.82
N ASP A 711 0.15 7.18 30.33
CA ASP A 711 0.49 6.03 31.16
C ASP A 711 1.65 6.38 32.12
N PRO A 712 1.45 6.35 33.46
CA PRO A 712 2.48 6.74 34.41
C PRO A 712 3.76 5.90 34.31
N ASP A 713 3.65 4.62 33.93
CA ASP A 713 4.80 3.72 33.80
C ASP A 713 5.70 4.09 32.60
N LEU A 714 5.15 4.83 31.62
CA LEU A 714 5.85 5.24 30.39
C LEU A 714 6.37 6.68 30.43
N ILE A 715 6.09 7.44 31.50
CA ILE A 715 6.67 8.77 31.69
C ILE A 715 8.16 8.62 32.02
N PRO A 716 9.07 9.10 31.16
CA PRO A 716 10.49 8.91 31.40
C PRO A 716 10.98 9.77 32.58
N PRO A 717 11.83 9.22 33.47
CA PRO A 717 12.35 9.96 34.63
C PRO A 717 13.37 11.04 34.26
N ARG A 718 13.88 11.03 33.02
CA ARG A 718 14.87 11.98 32.52
C ARG A 718 14.37 12.64 31.25
N GLN A 719 14.66 13.93 31.11
CA GLN A 719 14.44 14.69 29.89
C GLN A 719 15.76 15.19 29.33
N ILE A 720 15.88 15.18 28.00
CA ILE A 720 17.04 15.67 27.27
C ILE A 720 16.60 16.86 26.42
N GLN A 721 17.45 17.85 26.26
CA GLN A 721 17.10 18.99 25.40
C GLN A 721 16.94 18.53 23.95
N PRO A 722 15.89 19.00 23.24
CA PRO A 722 15.71 18.70 21.83
C PRO A 722 16.87 19.20 20.99
N MET A 723 17.15 18.48 19.90
CA MET A 723 18.07 18.92 18.87
C MET A 723 17.55 20.21 18.21
N GLU A 724 18.43 21.05 17.68
CA GLU A 724 18.02 22.18 16.84
C GLU A 724 17.73 21.69 15.41
N TYR A 725 16.47 21.79 15.00
CA TYR A 725 16.01 21.40 13.67
C TYR A 725 16.07 22.60 12.73
N ILE A 726 17.28 22.90 12.25
CA ILE A 726 17.50 24.02 11.32
C ILE A 726 17.37 23.49 9.90
N GLY A 727 16.37 24.01 9.18
CA GLY A 727 16.15 23.67 7.77
C GLY A 727 17.40 23.97 6.93
N ALA A 728 17.74 23.04 6.04
CA ALA A 728 18.92 23.19 5.21
C ALA A 728 18.74 24.36 4.23
N LYS A 729 19.76 25.24 4.14
CA LYS A 729 19.72 26.41 3.26
C LYS A 729 19.78 25.94 1.81
N THR A 730 18.69 26.15 1.08
CA THR A 730 18.63 25.86 -0.36
C THR A 730 19.25 27.01 -1.15
N LYS A 731 19.97 26.67 -2.22
CA LYS A 731 20.45 27.66 -3.20
C LYS A 731 19.41 27.76 -4.32
N PRO A 732 18.90 28.95 -4.63
CA PRO A 732 18.02 29.12 -5.78
C PRO A 732 18.82 28.95 -7.08
N LEU A 733 18.16 28.43 -8.10
CA LEU A 733 18.62 28.48 -9.49
C LEU A 733 18.54 29.93 -10.00
N ASP A 734 19.35 30.21 -11.02
CA ASP A 734 19.37 31.47 -11.75
C ASP A 734 18.30 31.55 -12.87
N HIS A 735 17.59 30.45 -13.13
CA HIS A 735 16.55 30.34 -14.16
C HIS A 735 15.30 29.61 -13.66
N ASP A 736 14.26 29.60 -14.50
CA ASP A 736 13.00 28.88 -14.26
C ASP A 736 13.22 27.36 -14.31
N VAL A 737 12.68 26.63 -13.33
CA VAL A 737 12.77 25.16 -13.28
C VAL A 737 12.10 24.56 -14.51
N THR A 738 12.83 23.71 -15.22
CA THR A 738 12.37 22.97 -16.39
C THR A 738 11.81 21.59 -16.01
N ILE A 739 11.02 20.98 -16.90
CA ILE A 739 10.45 19.65 -16.63
C ILE A 739 11.54 18.57 -16.73
N GLU A 740 12.54 18.80 -17.57
CA GLU A 740 13.71 17.95 -17.74
C GLU A 740 14.51 17.86 -16.42
N GLU A 741 14.75 18.99 -15.74
CA GLU A 741 15.37 18.99 -14.41
C GLU A 741 14.52 18.26 -13.36
N VAL A 742 13.19 18.36 -13.44
CA VAL A 742 12.27 17.62 -12.55
C VAL A 742 12.37 16.11 -12.78
N GLN A 743 12.51 15.68 -14.05
CA GLN A 743 12.70 14.27 -14.41
C GLN A 743 14.05 13.75 -13.90
N GLU A 744 15.14 14.51 -14.08
CA GLU A 744 16.47 14.17 -13.56
C GLU A 744 16.47 14.08 -12.05
N TYR A 745 15.88 15.07 -11.37
CA TYR A 745 15.79 15.08 -9.90
C TYR A 745 15.02 13.87 -9.36
N PHE A 746 14.02 13.35 -10.08
CA PHE A 746 13.34 12.11 -9.69
C PHE A 746 14.30 10.92 -9.64
N VAL A 747 15.16 10.75 -10.66
CA VAL A 747 16.12 9.63 -10.70
C VAL A 747 17.24 9.83 -9.67
N ASP A 748 17.73 11.06 -9.53
CA ASP A 748 18.72 11.44 -8.53
C ASP A 748 18.22 11.24 -7.10
N TYR A 749 16.93 11.43 -6.86
CA TYR A 749 16.31 11.11 -5.59
C TYR A 749 16.43 9.62 -5.28
N ILE A 750 16.12 8.73 -6.23
CA ILE A 750 16.20 7.28 -6.00
C ILE A 750 17.65 6.85 -5.73
N LEU A 751 18.60 7.46 -6.43
CA LEU A 751 20.04 7.25 -6.23
C LEU A 751 20.51 7.70 -4.82
N ASN A 752 19.87 8.71 -4.24
CA ASN A 752 20.31 9.36 -3.01
C ASN A 752 19.35 9.16 -1.82
N ASP A 753 18.32 8.32 -1.93
CA ASP A 753 17.42 7.99 -0.81
C ASP A 753 18.16 7.16 0.26
N ARG A 754 18.58 7.86 1.33
CA ARG A 754 19.33 7.28 2.46
C ARG A 754 18.48 7.12 3.72
N LEU A 755 17.21 7.51 3.72
CA LEU A 755 16.39 7.61 4.93
C LEU A 755 16.29 6.26 5.68
N GLY A 756 15.88 5.20 4.98
CA GLY A 756 15.76 3.87 5.58
C GLY A 756 17.09 3.24 6.01
N ILE A 757 18.21 3.64 5.40
CA ILE A 757 19.55 3.19 5.82
C ILE A 757 19.93 3.84 7.14
N ILE A 758 19.66 5.14 7.30
CA ILE A 758 19.90 5.90 8.53
C ILE A 758 19.05 5.35 9.67
N ASP A 759 17.76 5.09 9.44
CA ASP A 759 16.86 4.50 10.45
C ASP A 759 17.35 3.15 10.96
N ASN A 760 17.70 2.25 10.05
CA ASN A 760 18.22 0.93 10.41
C ASN A 760 19.55 1.05 11.15
N ALA A 761 20.45 1.93 10.70
CA ALA A 761 21.72 2.16 11.37
C ALA A 761 21.51 2.68 12.80
N HIS A 762 20.59 3.62 12.98
CA HIS A 762 20.27 4.19 14.29
C HIS A 762 19.77 3.12 15.27
N ILE A 763 18.84 2.26 14.82
CA ILE A 763 18.33 1.14 15.64
C ILE A 763 19.46 0.22 16.07
N VAL A 764 20.35 -0.18 15.15
CA VAL A 764 21.47 -1.08 15.48
C VAL A 764 22.45 -0.43 16.45
N PHE A 765 22.87 0.81 16.21
CA PHE A 765 23.82 1.48 17.12
C PHE A 765 23.18 1.77 18.48
N ALA A 766 21.90 2.14 18.54
CA ALA A 766 21.22 2.36 19.79
C ALA A 766 21.05 1.06 20.61
N ASP A 767 20.95 -0.08 19.95
CA ASP A 767 20.91 -1.39 20.60
C ASP A 767 22.30 -1.80 21.16
N ASN A 768 23.34 -1.70 20.33
CA ASN A 768 24.67 -2.21 20.62
C ASN A 768 25.55 -1.28 21.49
N GLU A 769 25.36 0.05 21.41
CA GLU A 769 26.21 1.00 22.14
C GLU A 769 25.82 1.11 23.62
N PRO A 770 26.78 1.32 24.55
CA PRO A 770 26.50 1.41 25.99
C PRO A 770 25.55 2.57 26.34
N ARG A 771 25.71 3.72 25.68
CA ARG A 771 24.88 4.93 25.86
C ARG A 771 23.59 4.93 25.05
N ARG A 772 23.27 3.84 24.36
CA ARG A 772 22.04 3.69 23.56
C ARG A 772 21.87 4.84 22.55
N ALA A 773 20.67 5.42 22.45
CA ALA A 773 20.40 6.55 21.55
C ALA A 773 21.15 7.85 21.92
N MET A 774 21.75 7.94 23.12
CA MET A 774 22.63 9.05 23.52
C MET A 774 24.08 8.86 23.04
N SER A 775 24.38 7.79 22.30
CA SER A 775 25.72 7.60 21.74
C SER A 775 26.02 8.67 20.67
N PRO A 776 27.27 9.15 20.53
CA PRO A 776 27.63 10.14 19.51
C PRO A 776 27.25 9.70 18.08
N LYS A 777 27.30 8.38 17.80
CA LYS A 777 26.88 7.81 16.52
C LYS A 777 25.38 8.00 16.28
N CYS A 778 24.54 7.68 17.28
CA CYS A 778 23.10 7.87 17.19
C CYS A 778 22.70 9.34 17.05
N ILE A 779 23.33 10.25 17.81
CA ILE A 779 23.07 11.69 17.69
C ILE A 779 23.45 12.21 16.29
N LYS A 780 24.57 11.75 15.72
CA LYS A 780 24.94 12.11 14.35
C LYS A 780 23.95 11.54 13.32
N LEU A 781 23.46 10.32 13.52
CA LEU A 781 22.43 9.71 12.68
C LEU A 781 21.10 10.46 12.77
N ALA A 782 20.70 10.94 13.95
CA ALA A 782 19.50 11.77 14.12
C ALA A 782 19.59 13.09 13.32
N ASN A 783 20.77 13.74 13.33
CA ASN A 783 21.02 14.92 12.49
C ASN A 783 20.92 14.59 10.99
N LEU A 784 21.55 13.49 10.54
CA LEU A 784 21.49 13.07 9.13
C LEU A 784 20.07 12.66 8.71
N HIS A 785 19.30 12.07 9.63
CA HIS A 785 17.91 11.72 9.41
C HIS A 785 17.06 12.97 9.15
N SER A 786 17.24 14.03 9.94
CA SER A 786 16.54 15.31 9.71
C SER A 786 16.82 15.86 8.30
N ILE A 787 18.08 15.79 7.84
CA ILE A 787 18.44 16.20 6.47
C ILE A 787 17.75 15.31 5.43
N ALA A 788 17.76 13.99 5.64
CA ALA A 788 17.15 13.02 4.73
C ALA A 788 15.62 13.14 4.64
N VAL A 789 14.93 13.52 5.72
CA VAL A 789 13.47 13.77 5.71
C VAL A 789 13.12 14.97 4.84
N ASP A 790 13.96 16.01 4.86
CA ASP A 790 13.78 17.22 4.05
C ASP A 790 14.37 17.11 2.65
N PHE A 791 15.13 16.04 2.33
CA PHE A 791 15.70 15.83 1.01
C PHE A 791 14.68 15.99 -0.13
N PRO A 792 13.46 15.38 -0.10
CA PRO A 792 12.45 15.56 -1.14
C PRO A 792 12.12 17.02 -1.48
N LYS A 793 12.22 17.94 -0.50
CA LYS A 793 11.84 19.35 -0.63
C LYS A 793 13.03 20.29 -0.75
N SER A 794 14.20 19.88 -0.28
CA SER A 794 15.41 20.71 -0.21
C SER A 794 16.42 20.38 -1.31
N GLY A 795 16.43 19.14 -1.79
CA GLY A 795 17.42 18.61 -2.73
C GLY A 795 18.79 18.34 -2.10
N ILE A 796 18.91 18.41 -0.76
CA ILE A 796 20.20 18.22 -0.06
C ILE A 796 20.33 16.77 0.41
N VAL A 797 21.38 16.09 -0.06
CA VAL A 797 21.65 14.69 0.23
C VAL A 797 22.28 14.52 1.62
N ALA A 798 21.78 13.54 2.38
CA ALA A 798 22.38 13.13 3.66
C ALA A 798 23.52 12.13 3.42
N GLU A 799 24.77 12.58 3.56
CA GLU A 799 25.94 11.73 3.42
C GLU A 799 26.21 10.92 4.70
N ILE A 800 26.20 9.58 4.59
CA ILE A 800 26.49 8.67 5.71
C ILE A 800 27.99 8.35 5.76
N PRO A 801 28.74 8.81 6.79
CA PRO A 801 30.14 8.47 6.98
C PRO A 801 30.37 6.97 7.11
N HIS A 802 31.56 6.48 6.70
CA HIS A 802 31.86 5.05 6.68
C HIS A 802 31.70 4.38 8.06
N TYR A 803 32.08 5.06 9.15
CA TYR A 803 31.98 4.53 10.52
C TYR A 803 30.54 4.42 11.05
N LEU A 804 29.55 5.00 10.35
CA LEU A 804 28.11 4.87 10.63
C LEU A 804 27.44 3.80 9.74
N ARG A 805 28.20 3.06 8.95
CA ARG A 805 27.66 1.95 8.14
C ARG A 805 27.70 0.66 8.94
N VAL A 806 26.53 0.06 9.14
CA VAL A 806 26.36 -1.17 9.92
C VAL A 806 26.79 -2.39 9.12
N LYS A 807 27.48 -3.33 9.79
CA LYS A 807 27.93 -4.61 9.21
C LYS A 807 27.28 -5.84 9.86
N VAL A 808 26.86 -5.72 11.12
CA VAL A 808 26.24 -6.79 11.90
C VAL A 808 24.95 -6.25 12.50
N TYR A 809 23.86 -7.01 12.40
CA TYR A 809 22.50 -6.58 12.77
C TYR A 809 21.97 -7.36 13.98
N PRO A 810 21.08 -6.80 14.79
CA PRO A 810 20.45 -7.56 15.87
C PRO A 810 19.46 -8.61 15.34
N ASP A 811 19.25 -9.68 16.11
CA ASP A 811 18.39 -10.83 15.80
C ASP A 811 16.95 -10.44 15.47
N PHE A 812 16.38 -9.45 16.16
CA PHE A 812 15.01 -8.98 15.93
C PHE A 812 14.78 -8.31 14.57
N MET A 813 15.82 -7.99 13.80
CA MET A 813 15.69 -7.43 12.45
C MET A 813 15.55 -8.51 11.36
N GLU A 814 15.73 -9.79 11.69
CA GLU A 814 15.52 -10.95 10.80
C GLU A 814 16.14 -10.75 9.41
N LYS A 815 17.43 -10.43 9.35
CA LYS A 815 18.20 -10.28 8.10
C LYS A 815 18.97 -11.57 7.78
N PRO A 816 18.40 -12.52 7.01
CA PRO A 816 19.03 -13.83 6.78
C PRO A 816 20.39 -13.72 6.08
N ASP A 817 20.55 -12.74 5.20
CA ASP A 817 21.74 -12.58 4.35
C ASP A 817 22.87 -11.78 5.03
N LYS A 818 22.67 -11.38 6.28
CA LYS A 818 23.61 -10.53 7.03
C LYS A 818 24.04 -11.24 8.30
N ARG A 819 25.22 -10.88 8.79
CA ARG A 819 25.69 -11.36 10.10
C ARG A 819 24.78 -10.78 11.18
N THR A 820 24.32 -11.63 12.10
CA THR A 820 23.43 -11.22 13.19
C THR A 820 24.04 -11.50 14.57
N TYR A 821 23.59 -10.75 15.59
CA TYR A 821 23.89 -11.00 17.00
C TYR A 821 22.60 -11.01 17.83
N LYS A 822 22.58 -11.72 18.94
CA LYS A 822 21.44 -11.72 19.86
C LYS A 822 21.42 -10.41 20.65
N SER A 823 20.37 -9.61 20.50
CA SER A 823 20.22 -8.37 21.27
C SER A 823 19.85 -8.67 22.73
N GLU A 824 20.58 -8.11 23.68
CA GLU A 824 20.28 -8.19 25.11
C GLU A 824 19.39 -7.02 25.60
N ARG A 825 18.97 -6.14 24.70
CA ARG A 825 18.09 -5.00 25.01
C ARG A 825 16.62 -5.41 24.95
N VAL A 826 15.77 -4.51 25.45
CA VAL A 826 14.31 -4.70 25.52
C VAL A 826 13.68 -5.15 24.20
N ILE A 827 14.05 -4.56 23.06
CA ILE A 827 13.47 -4.94 21.76
C ILE A 827 13.80 -6.40 21.40
N GLY A 828 15.03 -6.84 21.68
CA GLY A 828 15.42 -8.24 21.50
C GLY A 828 14.61 -9.19 22.39
N LYS A 829 14.37 -8.82 23.66
CA LYS A 829 13.56 -9.60 24.59
C LYS A 829 12.12 -9.73 24.09
N LEU A 830 11.50 -8.60 23.76
CA LEU A 830 10.13 -8.51 23.26
C LEU A 830 9.95 -9.34 21.98
N PHE A 831 10.92 -9.28 21.05
CA PHE A 831 10.90 -10.06 19.82
C PHE A 831 10.90 -11.56 20.10
N ARG A 832 11.78 -12.04 20.99
CA ARG A 832 11.89 -13.47 21.30
C ARG A 832 10.67 -14.02 22.02
N GLU A 833 10.02 -13.22 22.85
CA GLU A 833 8.76 -13.59 23.51
C GLU A 833 7.63 -13.90 22.50
N VAL A 834 7.52 -13.10 21.43
CA VAL A 834 6.44 -13.24 20.44
C VAL A 834 6.79 -14.16 19.27
N LYS A 835 8.09 -14.40 19.02
CA LYS A 835 8.58 -15.13 17.85
C LYS A 835 7.90 -16.50 17.69
N ASP A 836 7.82 -17.25 18.79
CA ASP A 836 7.27 -18.62 18.81
C ASP A 836 5.73 -18.60 18.77
N LEU A 837 5.09 -17.63 19.44
CA LEU A 837 3.63 -17.46 19.43
C LEU A 837 3.09 -17.13 18.03
N ALA A 838 3.81 -16.31 17.27
CA ALA A 838 3.43 -15.93 15.92
C ALA A 838 3.60 -17.09 14.90
N SER A 839 4.56 -18.01 15.10
CA SER A 839 4.78 -19.13 14.18
C SER A 839 3.75 -20.26 14.26
N HIS A 840 2.98 -20.34 15.35
CA HIS A 840 1.99 -21.42 15.54
C HIS A 840 0.55 -21.04 15.15
N THR A 841 0.33 -19.83 14.63
CA THR A 841 -1.02 -19.35 14.31
C THR A 841 -1.36 -19.66 12.85
N SER A 842 -1.78 -20.89 12.53
CA SER A 842 -2.44 -21.15 11.24
C SER A 842 -3.76 -20.38 11.20
N PRO A 843 -3.97 -19.47 10.22
CA PRO A 843 -5.00 -18.45 10.34
C PRO A 843 -6.42 -18.99 10.18
N VAL A 844 -6.65 -20.15 9.53
CA VAL A 844 -8.02 -20.57 9.18
C VAL A 844 -8.20 -22.08 9.27
N THR A 845 -9.25 -22.52 9.99
CA THR A 845 -9.84 -23.85 9.82
C THR A 845 -10.72 -23.84 8.58
N PRO A 846 -10.55 -24.77 7.63
CA PRO A 846 -11.33 -24.76 6.39
C PRO A 846 -12.82 -24.93 6.68
N PHE A 847 -13.66 -24.13 6.02
CA PHE A 847 -15.11 -24.30 6.07
C PHE A 847 -15.50 -25.46 5.16
N THR A 848 -15.64 -26.66 5.73
CA THR A 848 -16.03 -27.88 5.00
C THR A 848 -17.54 -28.06 5.00
N SER A 849 -18.03 -29.00 4.17
CA SER A 849 -19.45 -29.35 4.17
C SER A 849 -19.95 -29.85 5.54
N GLU A 850 -19.11 -30.52 6.33
CA GLU A 850 -19.46 -30.97 7.68
C GLU A 850 -19.57 -29.79 8.64
N VAL A 851 -18.69 -28.78 8.51
CA VAL A 851 -18.77 -27.53 9.29
C VAL A 851 -20.05 -26.77 8.91
N ALA A 852 -20.38 -26.68 7.62
CA ALA A 852 -21.62 -26.07 7.16
C ALA A 852 -22.87 -26.72 7.79
N MET A 853 -22.92 -28.05 7.84
CA MET A 853 -24.04 -28.77 8.48
C MET A 853 -24.14 -28.52 9.99
N ARG A 854 -23.00 -28.33 10.68
CA ARG A 854 -22.98 -28.09 12.15
C ARG A 854 -23.25 -26.63 12.53
N CYS A 855 -22.82 -25.69 11.70
CA CYS A 855 -22.85 -24.25 12.00
C CYS A 855 -24.03 -23.52 11.35
N TYR A 856 -24.85 -24.19 10.55
CA TYR A 856 -26.06 -23.60 9.97
C TYR A 856 -27.02 -23.17 11.09
N ASP A 857 -27.43 -21.91 11.09
CA ASP A 857 -28.30 -21.32 12.10
C ASP A 857 -29.76 -21.30 11.60
N PRO A 858 -30.65 -22.18 12.11
CA PRO A 858 -32.04 -22.23 11.66
C PRO A 858 -32.82 -20.95 12.00
N ASP A 859 -32.35 -20.15 12.96
CA ASP A 859 -32.99 -18.87 13.30
C ASP A 859 -32.87 -17.83 12.17
N MET A 860 -32.04 -18.11 11.16
CA MET A 860 -31.91 -17.26 9.98
C MET A 860 -33.00 -17.53 8.94
N GLU A 861 -33.80 -18.59 9.08
CA GLU A 861 -34.91 -18.90 8.17
C GLU A 861 -36.14 -18.03 8.51
N VAL A 862 -36.65 -17.36 7.49
CA VAL A 862 -37.83 -16.47 7.59
C VAL A 862 -38.80 -16.88 6.48
N ASP A 863 -40.09 -16.97 6.81
CA ASP A 863 -41.13 -17.37 5.85
C ASP A 863 -41.03 -16.62 4.51
N GLY A 864 -41.06 -17.38 3.41
CA GLY A 864 -40.99 -16.85 2.05
C GLY A 864 -39.57 -16.62 1.51
N PHE A 865 -38.53 -17.05 2.22
CA PHE A 865 -37.15 -16.95 1.71
C PHE A 865 -36.90 -17.84 0.48
N GLU A 866 -37.63 -18.94 0.36
CA GLU A 866 -37.49 -19.92 -0.73
C GLU A 866 -37.72 -19.28 -2.11
N ASP A 867 -38.63 -18.31 -2.19
CA ASP A 867 -38.95 -17.57 -3.42
C ASP A 867 -37.74 -16.78 -3.96
N TYR A 868 -36.77 -16.45 -3.09
CA TYR A 868 -35.60 -15.63 -3.41
C TYR A 868 -34.30 -16.43 -3.52
N ILE A 869 -34.32 -17.75 -3.32
CA ILE A 869 -33.12 -18.61 -3.36
C ILE A 869 -32.41 -18.53 -4.72
N SER A 870 -33.17 -18.55 -5.82
CA SER A 870 -32.59 -18.50 -7.18
C SER A 870 -31.81 -17.20 -7.41
N ASP A 871 -32.39 -16.07 -7.03
CA ASP A 871 -31.78 -14.75 -7.16
C ASP A 871 -30.60 -14.57 -6.20
N ALA A 872 -30.72 -15.07 -4.96
CA ALA A 872 -29.65 -15.09 -3.98
C ALA A 872 -28.44 -15.91 -4.46
N PHE A 873 -28.69 -17.09 -5.04
CA PHE A 873 -27.64 -17.94 -5.60
C PHE A 873 -26.94 -17.26 -6.78
N TYR A 874 -27.69 -16.57 -7.63
CA TYR A 874 -27.10 -15.77 -8.70
C TYR A 874 -26.20 -14.64 -8.15
N CYS A 875 -26.69 -13.86 -7.19
CA CYS A 875 -25.93 -12.77 -6.58
C CYS A 875 -24.67 -13.28 -5.86
N LYS A 876 -24.77 -14.41 -5.14
CA LYS A 876 -23.62 -15.04 -4.48
C LYS A 876 -22.54 -15.42 -5.48
N ARG A 877 -22.93 -16.05 -6.60
CA ARG A 877 -21.97 -16.44 -7.64
C ARG A 877 -21.24 -15.25 -8.25
N GLU A 878 -21.93 -14.13 -8.45
CA GLU A 878 -21.30 -12.91 -8.95
C GLU A 878 -20.35 -12.30 -7.92
N TYR A 879 -20.76 -12.25 -6.65
CA TYR A 879 -19.90 -11.78 -5.56
C TYR A 879 -18.63 -12.63 -5.42
N ASP A 880 -18.76 -13.96 -5.35
CA ASP A 880 -17.64 -14.88 -5.19
C ASP A 880 -16.67 -14.80 -6.38
N HIS A 881 -17.21 -14.63 -7.59
CA HIS A 881 -16.40 -14.46 -8.78
C HIS A 881 -15.57 -13.16 -8.72
N LYS A 882 -16.21 -12.02 -8.38
CA LYS A 882 -15.53 -10.72 -8.26
C LYS A 882 -14.51 -10.71 -7.12
N LEU A 883 -14.88 -11.20 -5.93
CA LEU A 883 -13.98 -11.27 -4.77
C LEU A 883 -12.77 -12.19 -5.06
N GLY A 884 -13.01 -13.38 -5.59
CA GLY A 884 -11.92 -14.30 -5.94
C GLY A 884 -11.01 -13.74 -7.04
N SER A 885 -11.55 -12.96 -7.98
CA SER A 885 -10.71 -12.30 -8.99
C SER A 885 -9.82 -11.21 -8.38
N LEU A 886 -10.29 -10.47 -7.37
CA LEU A 886 -9.45 -9.55 -6.60
C LEU A 886 -8.36 -10.31 -5.82
N MET A 887 -8.73 -11.41 -5.16
CA MET A 887 -7.77 -12.24 -4.43
C MET A 887 -6.69 -12.81 -5.35
N ASP A 888 -7.07 -13.34 -6.51
CA ASP A 888 -6.12 -13.84 -7.51
C ASP A 888 -5.23 -12.72 -8.06
N TYR A 889 -5.81 -11.55 -8.36
CA TYR A 889 -5.05 -10.40 -8.87
C TYR A 889 -3.98 -9.95 -7.89
N TYR A 890 -4.30 -9.77 -6.60
CA TYR A 890 -3.33 -9.35 -5.57
C TYR A 890 -2.51 -10.52 -4.98
N GLY A 891 -2.84 -11.77 -5.32
CA GLY A 891 -2.28 -12.98 -4.74
C GLY A 891 -2.46 -13.07 -3.23
N ILE A 892 -3.70 -12.85 -2.77
CA ILE A 892 -4.11 -13.01 -1.37
C ILE A 892 -4.76 -14.38 -1.20
N GLU A 893 -4.30 -15.15 -0.22
CA GLU A 893 -4.71 -16.54 -0.06
C GLU A 893 -6.10 -16.69 0.59
N THR A 894 -6.43 -15.83 1.56
CA THR A 894 -7.63 -16.01 2.39
C THR A 894 -8.63 -14.86 2.28
N GLU A 895 -9.91 -15.20 2.37
CA GLU A 895 -11.02 -14.23 2.37
C GLU A 895 -10.91 -13.24 3.55
N ALA A 896 -10.51 -13.70 4.73
CA ALA A 896 -10.41 -12.82 5.90
C ALA A 896 -9.31 -11.76 5.77
N GLU A 897 -8.18 -12.07 5.14
CA GLU A 897 -7.09 -11.12 4.93
C GLU A 897 -7.52 -9.94 4.05
N ILE A 898 -8.17 -10.24 2.92
CA ILE A 898 -8.62 -9.22 1.97
C ILE A 898 -9.75 -8.35 2.57
N LEU A 899 -10.69 -8.95 3.31
CA LEU A 899 -11.81 -8.22 3.91
C LEU A 899 -11.42 -7.37 5.12
N SER A 900 -10.53 -7.90 5.97
CA SER A 900 -10.04 -7.16 7.15
C SER A 900 -9.03 -6.07 6.76
N GLY A 901 -8.38 -6.20 5.59
CA GLY A 901 -7.23 -5.39 5.20
C GLY A 901 -5.99 -5.67 6.06
N ASN A 902 -5.95 -6.83 6.73
CA ASN A 902 -4.84 -7.26 7.58
C ASN A 902 -4.11 -8.44 6.91
N ILE A 903 -3.52 -8.17 5.76
CA ILE A 903 -2.92 -9.22 4.91
C ILE A 903 -1.60 -9.70 5.53
N LEU A 904 -1.44 -10.99 5.80
CA LEU A 904 -0.23 -11.53 6.43
C LEU A 904 0.89 -11.67 5.38
N THR A 905 0.53 -12.23 4.23
CA THR A 905 1.39 -12.46 3.06
C THR A 905 0.69 -11.94 1.81
N ILE A 906 1.38 -11.10 1.04
CA ILE A 906 0.95 -10.68 -0.30
C ILE A 906 1.89 -11.34 -1.30
N SER A 907 1.40 -11.66 -2.50
CA SER A 907 2.28 -11.96 -3.62
C SER A 907 3.31 -10.85 -3.85
N LYS A 908 4.53 -11.21 -4.27
CA LYS A 908 5.61 -10.23 -4.47
C LYS A 908 5.31 -9.20 -5.55
N SER A 909 4.34 -9.47 -6.43
CA SER A 909 3.91 -8.53 -7.46
C SER A 909 3.29 -7.24 -6.93
N PHE A 910 2.88 -7.25 -5.66
CA PHE A 910 2.24 -6.13 -4.99
C PHE A 910 2.96 -5.79 -3.69
N ASP A 911 3.12 -4.50 -3.43
CA ASP A 911 3.75 -3.99 -2.22
C ASP A 911 2.66 -3.73 -1.16
N LYS A 912 2.75 -4.44 -0.01
CA LYS A 912 1.80 -4.31 1.11
C LYS A 912 1.61 -2.91 1.65
N ARG A 913 2.59 -2.01 1.52
CA ARG A 913 2.45 -0.61 1.91
C ARG A 913 1.81 0.22 0.81
N ARG A 914 2.08 -0.11 -0.46
CA ARG A 914 1.61 0.64 -1.63
C ARG A 914 0.17 0.33 -2.00
N ASP A 915 -0.19 -0.96 -2.02
CA ASP A 915 -1.39 -1.45 -2.69
C ASP A 915 -2.55 -1.73 -1.72
N LEU A 916 -2.31 -1.67 -0.40
CA LEU A 916 -3.32 -1.96 0.62
C LEU A 916 -4.52 -1.00 0.58
N GLU A 917 -4.30 0.27 0.25
CA GLU A 917 -5.39 1.23 0.09
C GLU A 917 -6.29 0.87 -1.09
N GLN A 918 -5.70 0.55 -2.25
CA GLN A 918 -6.40 0.14 -3.46
C GLN A 918 -7.21 -1.14 -3.23
N ILE A 919 -6.64 -2.12 -2.52
CA ILE A 919 -7.33 -3.35 -2.11
C ILE A 919 -8.55 -2.98 -1.25
N ASN A 920 -8.37 -2.14 -0.24
CA ASN A 920 -9.45 -1.71 0.64
C ASN A 920 -10.57 -0.99 -0.12
N PHE A 921 -10.24 -0.08 -1.04
CA PHE A 921 -11.25 0.60 -1.86
C PHE A 921 -11.99 -0.37 -2.78
N SER A 922 -11.29 -1.34 -3.38
CA SER A 922 -11.90 -2.37 -4.23
C SER A 922 -12.91 -3.22 -3.46
N VAL A 923 -12.55 -3.68 -2.26
CA VAL A 923 -13.44 -4.44 -1.39
C VAL A 923 -14.64 -3.61 -0.93
N MET A 924 -14.41 -2.34 -0.56
CA MET A 924 -15.50 -1.44 -0.17
C MET A 924 -16.49 -1.20 -1.32
N ALA A 925 -15.98 -1.00 -2.54
CA ALA A 925 -16.81 -0.85 -3.74
C ALA A 925 -17.61 -2.13 -4.01
N LEU A 926 -16.99 -3.32 -3.92
CA LEU A 926 -17.67 -4.59 -4.12
C LEU A 926 -18.80 -4.82 -3.11
N ARG A 927 -18.57 -4.53 -1.81
CA ARG A 927 -19.60 -4.66 -0.77
C ARG A 927 -20.77 -3.71 -1.01
N LYS A 928 -20.51 -2.48 -1.46
CA LYS A 928 -21.57 -1.52 -1.80
C LYS A 928 -22.33 -1.91 -3.07
N GLU A 929 -21.64 -2.42 -4.08
CA GLU A 929 -22.27 -2.98 -5.27
C GLU A 929 -23.19 -4.15 -4.91
N ALA A 930 -22.71 -5.10 -4.11
CA ALA A 930 -23.52 -6.22 -3.61
C ALA A 930 -24.77 -5.71 -2.86
N ARG A 931 -24.60 -4.74 -1.95
CA ARG A 931 -25.72 -4.11 -1.25
C ARG A 931 -26.72 -3.45 -2.22
N SER A 932 -26.28 -2.91 -3.36
CA SER A 932 -27.17 -2.35 -4.37
C SER A 932 -28.00 -3.43 -5.08
N TRP A 933 -27.46 -4.64 -5.30
CA TRP A 933 -28.21 -5.76 -5.87
C TRP A 933 -29.36 -6.17 -4.96
N PHE A 934 -29.13 -6.13 -3.65
CA PHE A 934 -30.15 -6.43 -2.64
C PHE A 934 -31.31 -5.41 -2.65
N LEU A 935 -31.01 -4.13 -2.89
CA LEU A 935 -31.99 -3.04 -2.88
C LEU A 935 -32.78 -2.93 -4.20
N LYS A 936 -32.36 -3.60 -5.28
CA LYS A 936 -33.10 -3.59 -6.55
C LYS A 936 -34.45 -4.28 -6.38
N GLY A 937 -35.52 -3.57 -6.72
CA GLY A 937 -36.90 -4.08 -6.68
C GLY A 937 -37.55 -4.02 -5.29
N SER A 938 -37.13 -3.11 -4.42
CA SER A 938 -37.80 -2.80 -3.14
C SER A 938 -38.08 -1.31 -3.07
N ASP A 939 -39.26 -0.90 -3.55
CA ASP A 939 -39.75 0.47 -3.44
C ASP A 939 -40.70 0.60 -2.23
N SER A 940 -40.40 1.53 -1.33
CA SER A 940 -41.19 2.00 -0.18
C SER A 940 -41.20 1.16 1.12
N ASP A 941 -41.25 1.88 2.24
CA ASP A 941 -41.12 1.47 3.65
C ASP A 941 -42.21 0.51 4.19
N SER A 942 -42.97 -0.20 3.34
CA SER A 942 -43.98 -1.20 3.76
C SER A 942 -43.54 -2.67 3.65
N GLU A 943 -42.34 -2.97 3.13
CA GLU A 943 -41.87 -4.35 2.82
C GLU A 943 -40.86 -4.94 3.83
N THR A 944 -41.12 -4.83 5.15
CA THR A 944 -40.14 -5.33 6.15
C THR A 944 -39.90 -6.84 6.05
N ASP A 945 -40.92 -7.64 5.74
CA ASP A 945 -40.82 -9.10 5.70
C ASP A 945 -40.18 -9.62 4.41
N ILE A 946 -40.43 -8.98 3.26
CA ILE A 946 -39.76 -9.31 1.98
C ILE A 946 -38.24 -9.08 2.10
N VAL A 947 -37.84 -7.97 2.72
CA VAL A 947 -36.42 -7.67 2.95
C VAL A 947 -35.76 -8.72 3.84
N LYS A 948 -36.46 -9.21 4.87
CA LYS A 948 -35.96 -10.29 5.73
C LYS A 948 -35.87 -11.63 4.98
N ALA A 949 -36.88 -11.99 4.19
CA ALA A 949 -36.88 -13.19 3.35
C ALA A 949 -35.72 -13.18 2.34
N LYS A 950 -35.46 -12.04 1.67
CA LYS A 950 -34.29 -11.87 0.79
C LYS A 950 -32.97 -12.07 1.54
N ALA A 951 -32.81 -11.48 2.73
CA ALA A 951 -31.59 -11.61 3.53
C ALA A 951 -31.39 -13.03 4.04
N SER A 952 -32.47 -13.70 4.45
CA SER A 952 -32.51 -15.12 4.82
C SER A 952 -32.03 -16.00 3.66
N ALA A 953 -32.55 -15.77 2.44
CA ALA A 953 -32.10 -16.49 1.25
C ALA A 953 -30.60 -16.32 0.97
N TRP A 954 -30.04 -15.11 1.17
CA TRP A 954 -28.60 -14.85 1.04
C TRP A 954 -27.76 -15.63 2.05
N TYR A 955 -28.23 -15.71 3.30
CA TYR A 955 -27.61 -16.55 4.33
C TYR A 955 -27.69 -18.03 3.95
N HIS A 956 -28.87 -18.51 3.55
CA HIS A 956 -29.13 -19.91 3.20
C HIS A 956 -28.20 -20.41 2.08
N VAL A 957 -28.13 -19.72 0.94
CA VAL A 957 -27.25 -20.13 -0.19
C VAL A 957 -25.76 -20.07 0.15
N THR A 958 -25.40 -19.42 1.26
CA THR A 958 -24.01 -19.30 1.71
C THR A 958 -23.65 -20.35 2.76
N TYR A 959 -24.52 -20.60 3.73
CA TYR A 959 -24.22 -21.45 4.89
C TYR A 959 -24.80 -22.85 4.81
N HIS A 960 -25.87 -23.06 4.04
CA HIS A 960 -26.52 -24.36 3.98
C HIS A 960 -25.66 -25.37 3.23
N HIS A 961 -25.50 -26.57 3.80
CA HIS A 961 -24.58 -27.60 3.29
C HIS A 961 -24.86 -28.02 1.84
N SER A 962 -26.13 -27.93 1.38
CA SER A 962 -26.51 -28.30 0.00
C SER A 962 -25.94 -27.35 -1.06
N TYR A 963 -25.54 -26.14 -0.68
CA TYR A 963 -24.95 -25.13 -1.58
C TYR A 963 -23.43 -25.02 -1.43
N TRP A 964 -22.83 -25.80 -0.52
CA TRP A 964 -21.38 -25.81 -0.31
C TRP A 964 -20.67 -26.27 -1.59
N GLY A 965 -19.75 -25.45 -2.10
CA GLY A 965 -18.99 -25.74 -3.32
C GLY A 965 -19.75 -25.47 -4.64
N CYS A 966 -21.06 -25.21 -4.61
CA CYS A 966 -21.87 -25.02 -5.84
C CYS A 966 -21.60 -23.68 -6.57
N CYS A 967 -21.11 -22.66 -5.85
CA CYS A 967 -20.89 -21.33 -6.44
C CYS A 967 -19.59 -21.23 -7.26
N ASN A 968 -18.58 -22.02 -6.89
CA ASN A 968 -17.21 -21.98 -7.43
C ASN A 968 -16.85 -23.23 -8.25
N GLU A 969 -17.84 -23.96 -8.76
CA GLU A 969 -17.61 -25.15 -9.59
C GLU A 969 -16.64 -24.88 -10.75
N GLY A 970 -15.54 -25.62 -10.77
CA GLY A 970 -14.49 -25.54 -11.80
C GLY A 970 -13.44 -24.45 -11.59
N MET A 971 -13.50 -23.64 -10.52
CA MET A 971 -12.52 -22.58 -10.25
C MET A 971 -11.46 -22.95 -9.20
N ASP A 972 -11.57 -24.10 -8.52
CA ASP A 972 -10.61 -24.55 -7.48
C ASP A 972 -10.37 -23.48 -6.39
N ARG A 973 -11.44 -22.74 -6.04
CA ARG A 973 -11.44 -21.69 -5.02
C ARG A 973 -12.16 -22.18 -3.76
N ALA A 974 -11.77 -21.64 -2.61
CA ALA A 974 -12.46 -21.89 -1.34
C ALA A 974 -13.93 -21.41 -1.37
N HIS A 975 -14.74 -21.93 -0.45
CA HIS A 975 -16.12 -21.48 -0.25
C HIS A 975 -16.14 -20.20 0.58
N PHE A 976 -16.58 -19.08 -0.02
CA PHE A 976 -16.57 -17.76 0.62
C PHE A 976 -17.84 -17.50 1.45
N LEU A 977 -17.67 -16.86 2.61
CA LEU A 977 -18.69 -16.63 3.64
C LEU A 977 -19.15 -15.17 3.77
N SER A 978 -18.44 -14.20 3.19
CA SER A 978 -18.70 -12.78 3.43
C SER A 978 -19.90 -12.17 2.70
N PHE A 979 -20.40 -12.84 1.66
CA PHE A 979 -21.52 -12.37 0.83
C PHE A 979 -22.76 -11.91 1.65
N PRO A 980 -23.39 -12.74 2.50
CA PRO A 980 -24.58 -12.36 3.26
C PRO A 980 -24.30 -11.20 4.23
N TRP A 981 -23.08 -11.10 4.75
CA TRP A 981 -22.66 -10.03 5.65
C TRP A 981 -22.49 -8.66 4.97
N CYS A 982 -22.72 -8.55 3.65
CA CYS A 982 -22.92 -7.25 2.98
C CYS A 982 -24.22 -6.54 3.44
N VAL A 983 -25.21 -7.31 3.89
CA VAL A 983 -26.49 -6.83 4.44
C VAL A 983 -26.62 -7.20 5.92
N PHE A 984 -25.50 -7.14 6.66
CA PHE A 984 -25.42 -7.53 8.07
C PHE A 984 -26.52 -6.89 8.94
N ASP A 985 -26.91 -5.65 8.66
CA ASP A 985 -27.96 -4.94 9.41
C ASP A 985 -29.30 -5.69 9.37
N LYS A 986 -29.62 -6.35 8.25
CA LYS A 986 -30.85 -7.14 8.11
C LYS A 986 -30.75 -8.51 8.77
N LEU A 987 -29.61 -9.19 8.63
CA LEU A 987 -29.36 -10.48 9.30
C LEU A 987 -29.37 -10.36 10.82
N ILE A 988 -28.73 -9.31 11.35
CA ILE A 988 -28.73 -9.02 12.78
C ILE A 988 -30.15 -8.71 13.27
N GLN A 989 -30.99 -8.03 12.46
CA GLN A 989 -32.38 -7.80 12.81
C GLN A 989 -33.19 -9.10 12.89
N ILE A 990 -33.03 -10.01 11.91
CA ILE A 990 -33.69 -11.33 11.93
C ILE A 990 -33.33 -12.08 13.22
N LYS A 991 -32.04 -12.13 13.56
CA LYS A 991 -31.59 -12.82 14.79
C LYS A 991 -32.18 -12.19 16.06
N LYS A 992 -32.22 -10.86 16.14
CA LYS A 992 -32.83 -10.13 17.26
C LYS A 992 -34.33 -10.41 17.40
N ASP A 993 -35.06 -10.47 16.29
CA ASP A 993 -36.49 -10.74 16.30
C ASP A 993 -36.79 -12.16 16.78
N GLN A 994 -36.04 -13.16 16.32
CA GLN A 994 -36.19 -14.55 16.78
C GLN A 994 -35.81 -14.72 18.26
N LEU A 995 -34.76 -14.04 18.73
CA LEU A 995 -34.40 -14.01 20.15
C LEU A 995 -35.52 -13.41 21.01
N ARG A 996 -36.19 -12.35 20.53
CA ARG A 996 -37.35 -11.76 21.22
C ARG A 996 -38.52 -12.73 21.25
N ASN A 997 -38.82 -13.42 20.15
CA ASN A 997 -39.90 -14.41 20.07
C ASN A 997 -39.67 -15.64 20.96
N ARG A 998 -38.42 -15.94 21.33
CA ARG A 998 -38.10 -17.02 22.30
C ARG A 998 -38.22 -16.60 23.76
N ILE A 999 -38.14 -15.30 24.03
CA ILE A 999 -38.21 -14.72 25.39
C ILE A 999 -39.64 -14.29 25.73
N ALA A 1000 -40.43 -13.91 24.71
CA ALA A 1000 -41.88 -13.72 24.79
C ALA A 1000 -42.60 -15.07 24.84
#